data_AF-A0A0D7B4D0-F1
#
_entry.id   AF-A0A0D7B4D0-F1
#
_cell.length_a   1.000
_cell.length_b   1.000
_cell.length_c   1.000
_cell.angle_alpha   90.00
_cell.angle_beta   90.00
_cell.angle_gamma   90.00
#
_symmetry.space_group_name_H-M   'P 1'
#
loop_
_entity.id
_entity.type
_entity.pdbx_description
1 polymer ?
#
loop_
_entity_poly.entity_id
_entity_poly.type
_entity_poly.pdbx_seq_one_letter_code
_entity_poly.pdbx_strand_id
1 'polypeptide(L)'
;MAKEYDFDNERLREYLADHTAGLMRNADSARDREPPRPQVSVPDFTSQAKRLASVVALFPNSILTADNFDDTLNKVLNTQSLDHPPEIIHGMAVELYKRRGDAFFRLQRTRDASHAYTMAVQKFAKADAKGILHRDEFLNTKSLAVSDNYLAGFSAQLSAAQAARCFYELHEYGAALDWATEVDVLQKHVQFSVMSGEKTLFEWESFGMPDADFYAARIRAYLVAFDTYSSLGNTSARTDCLWQAQSISENVPFKFSSSVNAVAPLPDLERVSETTATRHPDPGVVHRQKVIDASIQVRGSWRKLTQTDQIGSRFSVTSFVFEGTLYIFGGQKDAIGPFYRELWACDLESTARKWRQMPQYPWPKSGGYEDYCGLCFALDKENARAYLFRGSLNVAYFDLRSKQWARLKTTCSGTWPYPHDVRNYSAQVVDERLYIFGGRTTQTPVGTDLFMALNLKTLKWECLSGNNSGDDPSYSRPGLREWAASWVSKDKQKIFFFAGNADRMGAGMFKKKHGGDHSFDYDDLWSWNVSEKVWRRERVVGNRPSRRTEMSYVYNPVLDKFFIFGGYSPTVPTTNFSRRNTMFTFSYYADTFMLDSDDPSKSSFKHVITRGFPSYRALGQLVVDDQTGKTYLWGGYTNTQFVPQHKSSNINTTRNFTDLWELRVDVEGGGFEGVNLDEEARTAKAGPFCRCFNCESTGSWQKCGGTCKGKAFFCSQACLKEGWKEHKQRHGCRKV
;
A
#
# COMPACT_ATOMS: atom_id res chain seq x y z
N MET A 1 5.47 34.32 7.01
CA MET A 1 5.08 34.10 5.60
C MET A 1 4.78 35.41 4.86
N ALA A 2 3.75 36.21 5.17
CA ALA A 2 3.42 37.45 4.44
C ALA A 2 4.38 38.66 4.57
N LYS A 3 5.53 38.54 5.24
CA LYS A 3 6.54 39.61 5.36
C LYS A 3 7.92 39.25 4.81
N GLU A 4 8.16 38.00 4.42
CA GLU A 4 9.48 37.54 3.93
C GLU A 4 9.45 37.00 2.51
N TYR A 5 8.26 36.72 1.97
CA TYR A 5 8.08 36.41 0.57
C TYR A 5 6.91 37.23 0.09
N ASP A 6 7.18 38.12 -0.87
CA ASP A 6 6.22 38.99 -1.54
C ASP A 6 5.19 38.15 -2.31
N PHE A 7 4.29 37.51 -1.55
CA PHE A 7 3.22 36.67 -2.06
C PHE A 7 1.89 37.33 -1.80
N ASP A 8 1.20 37.58 -2.91
CA ASP A 8 -0.19 37.98 -2.97
C ASP A 8 -1.06 36.95 -2.23
N ASN A 9 -1.74 37.39 -1.16
CA ASN A 9 -2.62 36.55 -0.35
C ASN A 9 -3.79 35.98 -1.17
N GLU A 10 -4.10 36.56 -2.33
CA GLU A 10 -5.05 36.00 -3.28
C GLU A 10 -4.54 34.70 -3.90
N ARG A 11 -3.26 34.60 -4.26
CA ARG A 11 -2.68 33.37 -4.85
C ARG A 11 -2.55 32.21 -3.87
N LEU A 12 -2.39 32.46 -2.57
CA LEU A 12 -2.39 31.39 -1.56
C LEU A 12 -3.81 30.90 -1.24
N ARG A 13 -4.80 31.82 -1.30
CA ARG A 13 -6.22 31.45 -1.22
C ARG A 13 -6.69 30.75 -2.49
N GLU A 14 -6.24 31.18 -3.66
CA GLU A 14 -6.38 30.45 -4.93
C GLU A 14 -5.63 29.12 -4.86
N TYR A 15 -4.45 29.03 -4.25
CA TYR A 15 -3.74 27.76 -4.06
C TYR A 15 -4.56 26.77 -3.24
N LEU A 16 -5.23 27.18 -2.16
CA LEU A 16 -6.08 26.26 -1.38
C LEU A 16 -7.43 26.01 -2.05
N ALA A 17 -7.97 27.01 -2.75
CA ALA A 17 -9.16 26.86 -3.56
C ALA A 17 -8.90 25.90 -4.73
N ASP A 18 -7.75 25.98 -5.42
CA ASP A 18 -7.28 25.14 -6.53
C ASP A 18 -6.66 23.82 -6.07
N HIS A 19 -6.09 23.71 -4.88
CA HIS A 19 -5.75 22.41 -4.29
C HIS A 19 -7.01 21.58 -4.04
N THR A 20 -8.16 22.26 -3.94
CA THR A 20 -9.47 21.63 -3.81
C THR A 20 -10.36 21.74 -5.07
N ALA A 21 -10.06 22.63 -6.03
CA ALA A 21 -10.83 22.87 -7.27
C ALA A 21 -10.09 22.42 -8.55
N GLY A 22 -8.76 22.26 -8.51
CA GLY A 22 -7.96 21.51 -9.48
C GLY A 22 -8.32 20.01 -9.51
N LEU A 23 -9.09 19.56 -8.51
CA LEU A 23 -9.77 18.27 -8.47
C LEU A 23 -11.05 18.19 -9.36
N MET A 24 -11.48 19.28 -10.01
CA MET A 24 -12.73 19.31 -10.81
C MET A 24 -12.58 19.73 -12.28
N ARG A 25 -11.37 20.03 -12.77
CA ARG A 25 -11.18 20.39 -14.18
C ARG A 25 -9.98 19.66 -14.75
N ASN A 26 -10.21 18.47 -15.32
CA ASN A 26 -9.68 18.03 -16.61
C ASN A 26 -9.98 16.54 -16.85
N ALA A 27 -11.06 16.28 -17.59
CA ALA A 27 -11.20 15.03 -18.34
C ALA A 27 -10.95 15.24 -19.85
N ASP A 28 -11.13 16.45 -20.39
CA ASP A 28 -11.16 16.65 -21.85
C ASP A 28 -10.09 17.61 -22.44
N SER A 29 -9.27 18.30 -21.63
CA SER A 29 -8.29 19.28 -22.18
C SER A 29 -6.79 18.92 -22.00
N ALA A 30 -6.48 17.76 -21.40
CA ALA A 30 -5.11 17.40 -21.01
C ALA A 30 -4.29 16.70 -22.11
N ARG A 31 -4.87 16.36 -23.27
CA ARG A 31 -4.14 15.63 -24.34
C ARG A 31 -3.06 16.45 -25.05
N ASP A 32 -3.12 17.79 -24.99
CA ASP A 32 -2.31 18.66 -25.87
C ASP A 32 -1.14 19.38 -25.18
N ARG A 33 -0.80 19.06 -23.91
CA ARG A 33 0.24 19.78 -23.16
C ARG A 33 1.38 18.93 -22.58
N GLU A 34 1.36 17.60 -22.73
CA GLU A 34 2.57 16.82 -22.45
C GLU A 34 3.55 16.97 -23.63
N PRO A 35 4.82 17.38 -23.42
CA PRO A 35 5.85 17.03 -24.38
C PRO A 35 5.84 15.49 -24.53
N PRO A 36 6.04 14.95 -25.75
CA PRO A 36 6.01 13.50 -25.96
C PRO A 36 6.97 12.84 -24.97
N ARG A 37 6.43 11.90 -24.19
CA ARG A 37 7.24 11.12 -23.24
C ARG A 37 8.44 10.55 -24.01
N PRO A 38 9.67 10.70 -23.50
CA PRO A 38 10.83 10.13 -24.18
C PRO A 38 10.60 8.62 -24.33
N GLN A 39 10.29 8.18 -25.54
CA GLN A 39 10.30 6.78 -25.87
C GLN A 39 11.75 6.36 -25.94
N VAL A 40 12.16 5.51 -25.01
CA VAL A 40 13.44 4.81 -25.12
C VAL A 40 13.45 4.07 -26.46
N SER A 41 14.52 4.20 -27.22
CA SER A 41 14.69 3.50 -28.48
C SER A 41 14.79 2.01 -28.22
N VAL A 42 13.68 1.30 -28.36
CA VAL A 42 13.65 -0.15 -28.20
C VAL A 42 14.41 -0.78 -29.39
N PRO A 43 15.36 -1.70 -29.16
CA PRO A 43 16.11 -2.34 -30.25
C PRO A 43 15.18 -3.04 -31.27
N ASP A 44 15.60 -3.10 -32.54
CA ASP A 44 14.86 -3.83 -33.58
C ASP A 44 15.01 -5.35 -33.39
N PHE A 45 13.94 -5.97 -32.91
CA PHE A 45 13.89 -7.36 -32.50
C PHE A 45 13.36 -8.32 -33.58
N THR A 46 13.13 -7.81 -34.79
CA THR A 46 12.44 -8.54 -35.87
C THR A 46 13.17 -9.83 -36.28
N SER A 47 14.50 -9.90 -36.14
CA SER A 47 15.28 -11.08 -36.55
C SER A 47 15.16 -12.27 -35.59
N GLN A 48 15.14 -12.03 -34.28
CA GLN A 48 14.95 -13.10 -33.28
C GLN A 48 13.52 -13.63 -33.30
N ALA A 49 12.52 -12.74 -33.44
CA ALA A 49 11.11 -13.13 -33.54
C ALA A 49 10.85 -14.04 -34.74
N LYS A 50 11.43 -13.73 -35.90
CA LYS A 50 11.35 -14.57 -37.09
C LYS A 50 11.99 -15.95 -36.87
N ARG A 51 13.14 -16.02 -36.20
CA ARG A 51 13.84 -17.28 -35.89
C ARG A 51 13.05 -18.16 -34.91
N LEU A 52 12.52 -17.58 -33.84
CA LEU A 52 11.70 -18.33 -32.87
C LEU A 52 10.41 -18.82 -33.54
N ALA A 53 9.72 -17.96 -34.29
CA ALA A 53 8.50 -18.32 -35.01
C ALA A 53 8.71 -19.43 -36.05
N SER A 54 9.82 -19.39 -36.81
CA SER A 54 10.13 -20.43 -37.80
C SER A 54 10.40 -21.80 -37.17
N VAL A 55 10.99 -21.81 -35.97
CA VAL A 55 11.32 -23.05 -35.27
C VAL A 55 10.11 -23.59 -34.50
N VAL A 56 9.31 -22.71 -33.90
CA VAL A 56 8.05 -23.08 -33.23
C VAL A 56 7.02 -23.62 -34.23
N ALA A 57 7.05 -23.18 -35.49
CA ALA A 57 6.23 -23.72 -36.57
C ALA A 57 6.56 -25.18 -36.93
N LEU A 58 7.73 -25.70 -36.55
CA LEU A 58 8.11 -27.10 -36.75
C LEU A 58 7.33 -28.07 -35.83
N PHE A 59 6.63 -27.55 -34.82
CA PHE A 59 5.90 -28.33 -33.83
C PHE A 59 4.42 -27.90 -33.77
N PRO A 60 3.56 -28.39 -34.69
CA PRO A 60 2.15 -28.03 -34.72
C PRO A 60 1.40 -28.50 -33.46
N ASN A 61 0.33 -27.77 -33.11
CA ASN A 61 -0.48 -27.99 -31.90
C ASN A 61 -1.07 -29.41 -31.79
N SER A 62 -1.17 -30.15 -32.90
CA SER A 62 -1.63 -31.54 -32.95
C SER A 62 -0.61 -32.55 -32.42
N ILE A 63 0.66 -32.15 -32.18
CA ILE A 63 1.79 -33.00 -31.73
C ILE A 63 2.09 -32.80 -30.23
N LEU A 64 1.15 -32.25 -29.44
CA LEU A 64 1.35 -32.04 -27.99
C LEU A 64 0.30 -32.79 -27.16
N THR A 65 0.16 -34.10 -27.42
CA THR A 65 -0.54 -35.02 -26.52
C THR A 65 0.39 -35.46 -25.39
N ALA A 66 -0.14 -36.10 -24.34
CA ALA A 66 0.71 -36.61 -23.25
C ALA A 66 1.80 -37.58 -23.77
N ASP A 67 1.47 -38.34 -24.82
CA ASP A 67 2.31 -39.45 -25.31
C ASP A 67 3.50 -39.01 -26.19
N ASN A 68 3.52 -37.77 -26.68
CA ASN A 68 4.59 -37.28 -27.58
C ASN A 68 5.30 -36.03 -27.06
N PHE A 69 4.86 -35.44 -25.94
CA PHE A 69 5.48 -34.24 -25.38
C PHE A 69 6.91 -34.50 -24.92
N ASP A 70 7.15 -35.58 -24.17
CA ASP A 70 8.48 -35.87 -23.63
C ASP A 70 9.46 -36.17 -24.77
N ASP A 71 9.03 -36.88 -25.82
CA ASP A 71 9.81 -37.08 -27.03
C ASP A 71 10.09 -35.78 -27.78
N THR A 72 9.11 -34.88 -27.86
CA THR A 72 9.26 -33.57 -28.52
C THR A 72 10.19 -32.66 -27.74
N LEU A 73 10.03 -32.61 -26.41
CA LEU A 73 10.90 -31.86 -25.51
C LEU A 73 12.32 -32.42 -25.53
N ASN A 74 12.48 -33.74 -25.45
CA ASN A 74 13.78 -34.40 -25.54
C ASN A 74 14.43 -34.14 -26.89
N LYS A 75 13.68 -34.16 -28.00
CA LYS A 75 14.19 -33.74 -29.31
C LYS A 75 14.70 -32.31 -29.23
N VAL A 76 13.89 -31.35 -28.78
CA VAL A 76 14.29 -29.94 -28.66
C VAL A 76 15.52 -29.74 -27.77
N LEU A 77 15.56 -30.36 -26.60
CA LEU A 77 16.68 -30.25 -25.66
C LEU A 77 17.96 -30.94 -26.15
N ASN A 78 17.82 -32.04 -26.91
CA ASN A 78 18.93 -32.80 -27.47
C ASN A 78 19.27 -32.41 -28.92
N THR A 79 18.63 -31.38 -29.50
CA THR A 79 18.96 -30.89 -30.83
C THR A 79 20.28 -30.10 -30.77
N GLN A 80 21.39 -30.78 -30.51
CA GLN A 80 22.76 -30.26 -30.72
C GLN A 80 23.08 -30.09 -32.21
N SER A 81 22.16 -30.47 -33.11
CA SER A 81 22.34 -30.46 -34.57
C SER A 81 21.80 -29.23 -35.29
N LEU A 82 21.32 -28.22 -34.57
CA LEU A 82 21.01 -26.90 -35.12
C LEU A 82 22.02 -25.91 -34.54
N ASP A 83 22.68 -25.10 -35.37
CA ASP A 83 23.65 -24.05 -34.98
C ASP A 83 22.97 -22.89 -34.21
N HIS A 84 22.11 -23.20 -33.23
CA HIS A 84 21.34 -22.24 -32.46
C HIS A 84 21.97 -22.01 -31.08
N PRO A 85 22.08 -20.75 -30.64
CA PRO A 85 22.52 -20.42 -29.29
C PRO A 85 21.68 -21.13 -28.21
N PRO A 86 22.29 -21.55 -27.08
CA PRO A 86 21.59 -22.18 -25.96
C PRO A 86 20.32 -21.44 -25.50
N GLU A 87 20.30 -20.11 -25.59
CA GLU A 87 19.20 -19.24 -25.21
C GLU A 87 17.94 -19.48 -26.07
N ILE A 88 18.11 -19.84 -27.35
CA ILE A 88 17.00 -20.18 -28.24
C ILE A 88 16.37 -21.52 -27.83
N ILE A 89 17.20 -22.53 -27.52
CA ILE A 89 16.73 -23.85 -27.05
C ILE A 89 15.93 -23.71 -25.76
N HIS A 90 16.38 -22.86 -24.82
CA HIS A 90 15.63 -22.57 -23.59
C HIS A 90 14.30 -21.89 -23.89
N GLY A 91 14.28 -20.89 -24.78
CA GLY A 91 13.04 -20.23 -25.20
C GLY A 91 12.03 -21.17 -25.86
N MET A 92 12.50 -22.14 -26.65
CA MET A 92 11.65 -23.18 -27.22
C MET A 92 11.02 -24.07 -26.14
N ALA A 93 11.79 -24.47 -25.12
CA ALA A 93 11.26 -25.26 -24.02
C ALA A 93 10.15 -24.50 -23.27
N VAL A 94 10.34 -23.20 -23.00
CA VAL A 94 9.31 -22.34 -22.38
C VAL A 94 8.02 -22.35 -23.20
N GLU A 95 8.11 -22.15 -24.52
CA GLU A 95 6.95 -22.14 -25.40
C GLU A 95 6.25 -23.51 -25.50
N LEU A 96 7.01 -24.62 -25.51
CA LEU A 96 6.43 -25.98 -25.48
C LEU A 96 5.61 -26.22 -24.21
N TYR A 97 6.16 -25.88 -23.04
CA TYR A 97 5.45 -26.02 -21.76
C TYR A 97 4.19 -25.14 -21.69
N LYS A 98 4.28 -23.90 -22.18
CA LYS A 98 3.12 -23.01 -22.31
C LYS A 98 2.01 -23.64 -23.16
N ARG A 99 2.35 -24.15 -24.36
CA ARG A 99 1.38 -24.81 -25.25
C ARG A 99 0.77 -26.06 -24.63
N ARG A 100 1.55 -26.85 -23.88
CA ARG A 100 1.04 -27.99 -23.11
C ARG A 100 0.05 -27.52 -22.04
N GLY A 101 0.38 -26.44 -21.33
CA GLY A 101 -0.52 -25.78 -20.38
C GLY A 101 -1.83 -25.36 -21.05
N ASP A 102 -1.76 -24.69 -22.20
CA ASP A 102 -2.95 -24.27 -22.97
C ASP A 102 -3.81 -25.45 -23.41
N ALA A 103 -3.17 -26.57 -23.83
CA ALA A 103 -3.87 -27.79 -24.19
C ALA A 103 -4.60 -28.41 -22.98
N PHE A 104 -3.93 -28.54 -21.84
CA PHE A 104 -4.55 -29.04 -20.62
C PHE A 104 -5.67 -28.13 -20.10
N PHE A 105 -5.49 -26.82 -20.19
CA PHE A 105 -6.50 -25.85 -19.78
C PHE A 105 -7.76 -25.98 -20.64
N ARG A 106 -7.61 -26.11 -21.98
CA ARG A 106 -8.76 -26.37 -22.89
C ARG A 106 -9.47 -27.68 -22.59
N LEU A 107 -8.75 -28.70 -22.12
CA LEU A 107 -9.28 -29.99 -21.70
C LEU A 107 -9.84 -29.99 -20.26
N GLN A 108 -9.94 -28.82 -19.61
CA GLN A 108 -10.39 -28.67 -18.22
C GLN A 108 -9.54 -29.46 -17.21
N ARG A 109 -8.29 -29.76 -17.55
CA ARG A 109 -7.31 -30.39 -16.66
C ARG A 109 -6.52 -29.31 -15.89
N THR A 110 -7.23 -28.51 -15.09
CA THR A 110 -6.70 -27.27 -14.49
C THR A 110 -5.42 -27.48 -13.67
N ARG A 111 -5.31 -28.57 -12.90
CA ARG A 111 -4.09 -28.87 -12.11
C ARG A 111 -2.89 -29.25 -12.98
N ASP A 112 -3.12 -29.97 -14.07
CA ASP A 112 -2.06 -30.33 -15.02
C ASP A 112 -1.62 -29.09 -15.82
N ALA A 113 -2.58 -28.24 -16.17
CA ALA A 113 -2.32 -26.94 -16.81
C ALA A 113 -1.46 -26.05 -15.91
N SER A 114 -1.83 -25.89 -14.64
CA SER A 114 -1.05 -25.10 -13.68
C SER A 114 0.38 -25.62 -13.57
N HIS A 115 0.56 -26.95 -13.50
CA HIS A 115 1.89 -27.54 -13.46
C HIS A 115 2.71 -27.24 -14.72
N ALA A 116 2.13 -27.41 -15.91
CA ALA A 116 2.82 -27.12 -17.16
C ALA A 116 3.21 -25.64 -17.30
N TYR A 117 2.33 -24.71 -16.93
CA TYR A 117 2.65 -23.29 -16.91
C TYR A 117 3.74 -22.94 -15.90
N THR A 118 3.71 -23.53 -14.70
CA THR A 118 4.78 -23.38 -13.70
C THR A 118 6.12 -23.86 -14.26
N MET A 119 6.15 -25.00 -14.96
CA MET A 119 7.36 -25.51 -15.61
C MET A 119 7.88 -24.54 -16.68
N ALA A 120 7.01 -23.89 -17.47
CA ALA A 120 7.43 -22.89 -18.44
C ALA A 120 8.19 -21.74 -17.77
N VAL A 121 7.68 -21.22 -16.65
CA VAL A 121 8.33 -20.13 -15.90
C VAL A 121 9.63 -20.59 -15.26
N GLN A 122 9.68 -21.79 -14.68
CA GLN A 122 10.92 -22.35 -14.12
C GLN A 122 12.02 -22.52 -15.17
N LYS A 123 11.66 -22.96 -16.39
CA LYS A 123 12.61 -23.10 -17.50
C LYS A 123 13.17 -21.76 -17.95
N PHE A 124 12.34 -20.72 -17.97
CA PHE A 124 12.81 -19.35 -18.22
C PHE A 124 13.78 -18.89 -17.12
N ALA A 125 13.40 -19.09 -15.87
CA ALA A 125 14.18 -18.71 -14.69
C ALA A 125 15.53 -19.44 -14.51
N LYS A 126 15.78 -20.53 -15.26
CA LYS A 126 16.85 -21.52 -14.97
C LYS A 126 16.80 -22.02 -13.52
N ALA A 127 15.62 -22.05 -12.92
CA ALA A 127 15.41 -22.39 -11.51
C ALA A 127 15.10 -23.88 -11.31
N ASP A 128 15.45 -24.41 -10.13
CA ASP A 128 15.10 -25.78 -9.73
C ASP A 128 13.57 -25.97 -9.63
N ALA A 129 13.13 -27.23 -9.66
CA ALA A 129 11.73 -27.69 -9.76
C ALA A 129 10.73 -27.18 -8.68
N LYS A 130 11.16 -26.36 -7.73
CA LYS A 130 10.38 -25.89 -6.56
C LYS A 130 9.47 -24.69 -6.81
N GLY A 131 9.37 -24.18 -8.05
CA GLY A 131 8.20 -23.41 -8.51
C GLY A 131 7.77 -22.26 -7.61
N ILE A 132 8.64 -21.27 -7.50
CA ILE A 132 8.43 -19.83 -7.33
C ILE A 132 9.84 -19.28 -7.53
N LEU A 133 10.06 -18.32 -8.43
CA LEU A 133 11.33 -17.60 -8.50
C LEU A 133 11.62 -17.08 -7.09
N HIS A 134 12.56 -17.76 -6.42
CA HIS A 134 12.87 -17.75 -4.97
C HIS A 134 12.03 -16.77 -4.14
N ARG A 135 11.10 -17.29 -3.32
CA ARG A 135 10.39 -16.48 -2.29
C ARG A 135 11.34 -15.59 -1.49
N ASP A 136 12.58 -16.03 -1.35
CA ASP A 136 13.60 -15.35 -0.60
C ASP A 136 14.02 -14.01 -1.22
N GLU A 137 14.00 -13.77 -2.55
CA GLU A 137 14.51 -12.50 -3.14
C GLU A 137 13.69 -11.96 -4.33
N PHE A 138 13.13 -10.75 -4.17
CA PHE A 138 12.51 -10.00 -5.26
C PHE A 138 13.63 -9.29 -6.05
N LEU A 139 14.02 -9.84 -7.21
CA LEU A 139 15.10 -9.38 -8.10
C LEU A 139 16.52 -9.62 -7.53
N ASN A 140 17.12 -10.77 -7.84
CA ASN A 140 18.55 -11.02 -7.55
C ASN A 140 19.39 -10.57 -8.75
N THR A 141 20.55 -9.94 -8.53
CA THR A 141 21.47 -9.58 -9.62
C THR A 141 21.94 -10.79 -10.44
N LYS A 142 21.92 -12.00 -9.88
CA LYS A 142 22.13 -13.27 -10.60
C LYS A 142 20.95 -13.67 -11.50
N SER A 143 19.71 -13.27 -11.17
CA SER A 143 18.54 -13.47 -12.03
C SER A 143 18.39 -12.40 -13.12
N LEU A 144 19.14 -11.29 -13.04
CA LEU A 144 19.27 -10.32 -14.15
C LEU A 144 20.04 -10.88 -15.36
N ALA A 145 20.80 -11.97 -15.16
CA ALA A 145 21.49 -12.70 -16.22
C ALA A 145 20.59 -13.70 -16.98
N VAL A 146 19.27 -13.64 -16.79
CA VAL A 146 18.30 -14.50 -17.49
C VAL A 146 18.16 -14.03 -18.93
N SER A 147 19.06 -14.55 -19.77
CA SER A 147 19.10 -14.64 -21.24
C SER A 147 18.70 -13.41 -22.06
N ASP A 148 19.49 -13.10 -23.10
CA ASP A 148 19.18 -12.13 -24.16
C ASP A 148 17.92 -12.47 -25.00
N ASN A 149 17.13 -13.48 -24.61
CA ASN A 149 15.93 -13.95 -25.29
C ASN A 149 14.64 -13.43 -24.62
N TYR A 150 14.35 -12.15 -24.85
CA TYR A 150 13.19 -11.42 -24.33
C TYR A 150 11.84 -12.05 -24.74
N LEU A 151 11.76 -12.76 -25.87
CA LEU A 151 10.55 -13.45 -26.31
C LEU A 151 10.17 -14.61 -25.38
N ALA A 152 11.15 -15.35 -24.88
CA ALA A 152 10.93 -16.36 -23.86
C ALA A 152 10.38 -15.73 -22.57
N GLY A 153 10.79 -14.49 -22.26
CA GLY A 153 10.25 -13.69 -21.16
C GLY A 153 8.76 -13.39 -21.31
N PHE A 154 8.29 -13.04 -22.51
CA PHE A 154 6.86 -12.81 -22.76
C PHE A 154 6.03 -14.10 -22.63
N SER A 155 6.52 -15.23 -23.18
CA SER A 155 5.86 -16.52 -22.99
C SER A 155 5.85 -16.97 -21.52
N ALA A 156 6.90 -16.67 -20.75
CA ALA A 156 6.92 -16.91 -19.31
C ALA A 156 5.90 -16.01 -18.56
N GLN A 157 5.80 -14.73 -18.91
CA GLN A 157 4.81 -13.82 -18.33
C GLN A 157 3.37 -14.28 -18.59
N LEU A 158 3.05 -14.67 -19.82
CA LEU A 158 1.75 -15.25 -20.16
C LEU A 158 1.49 -16.55 -19.40
N SER A 159 2.50 -17.42 -19.28
CA SER A 159 2.38 -18.67 -18.52
C SER A 159 2.12 -18.39 -17.04
N ALA A 160 2.80 -17.41 -16.44
CA ALA A 160 2.53 -17.00 -15.06
C ALA A 160 1.10 -16.47 -14.87
N ALA A 161 0.60 -15.64 -15.80
CA ALA A 161 -0.78 -15.17 -15.77
C ALA A 161 -1.80 -16.32 -15.87
N GLN A 162 -1.52 -17.32 -16.72
CA GLN A 162 -2.39 -18.49 -16.87
C GLN A 162 -2.28 -19.47 -15.69
N ALA A 163 -1.11 -19.60 -15.08
CA ALA A 163 -0.95 -20.33 -13.83
C ALA A 163 -1.80 -19.68 -12.72
N ALA A 164 -1.74 -18.36 -12.58
CA ALA A 164 -2.59 -17.62 -11.64
C ALA A 164 -4.08 -17.92 -11.86
N ARG A 165 -4.52 -17.96 -13.12
CA ARG A 165 -5.91 -18.32 -13.47
C ARG A 165 -6.25 -19.75 -13.04
N CYS A 166 -5.37 -20.70 -13.27
CA CYS A 166 -5.59 -22.09 -12.86
C CYS A 166 -5.71 -22.22 -11.33
N PHE A 167 -4.84 -21.55 -10.57
CA PHE A 167 -4.92 -21.56 -9.10
C PHE A 167 -6.18 -20.89 -8.56
N TYR A 168 -6.66 -19.83 -9.23
CA TYR A 168 -7.95 -19.23 -8.91
C TYR A 168 -9.12 -20.23 -9.10
N GLU A 169 -9.14 -20.96 -10.23
CA GLU A 169 -10.16 -21.98 -10.51
C GLU A 169 -10.10 -23.18 -9.56
N LEU A 170 -8.91 -23.47 -9.00
CA LEU A 170 -8.71 -24.47 -7.95
C LEU A 170 -9.04 -23.96 -6.53
N HIS A 171 -9.47 -22.70 -6.38
CA HIS A 171 -9.69 -22.02 -5.10
C HIS A 171 -8.42 -21.92 -4.21
N GLU A 172 -7.24 -21.98 -4.80
CA GLU A 172 -5.94 -21.78 -4.15
C GLU A 172 -5.56 -20.30 -4.21
N TYR A 173 -6.32 -19.46 -3.51
CA TYR A 173 -6.26 -18.00 -3.67
C TYR A 173 -4.90 -17.39 -3.35
N GLY A 174 -4.19 -17.88 -2.33
CA GLY A 174 -2.81 -17.44 -2.04
C GLY A 174 -1.86 -17.67 -3.21
N ALA A 175 -1.90 -18.86 -3.82
CA ALA A 175 -1.08 -19.17 -4.99
C ALA A 175 -1.49 -18.32 -6.20
N ALA A 176 -2.79 -18.09 -6.42
CA ALA A 176 -3.26 -17.23 -7.50
C ALA A 176 -2.69 -15.81 -7.41
N LEU A 177 -2.67 -15.21 -6.20
CA LEU A 177 -2.08 -13.89 -5.98
C LEU A 177 -0.55 -13.89 -6.14
N ASP A 178 0.12 -14.93 -5.67
CA ASP A 178 1.58 -15.08 -5.80
C ASP A 178 1.99 -15.15 -7.28
N TRP A 179 1.24 -15.89 -8.11
CA TRP A 179 1.49 -16.00 -9.55
C TRP A 179 1.09 -14.74 -10.33
N ALA A 180 0.03 -14.04 -9.92
CA ALA A 180 -0.28 -12.74 -10.51
C ALA A 180 0.85 -11.72 -10.25
N THR A 181 1.41 -11.73 -9.03
CA THR A 181 2.57 -10.90 -8.66
C THR A 181 3.83 -11.29 -9.46
N GLU A 182 3.98 -12.57 -9.77
CA GLU A 182 5.11 -13.08 -10.57
C GLU A 182 5.20 -12.46 -11.96
N VAL A 183 4.06 -12.09 -12.56
CA VAL A 183 4.03 -11.41 -13.86
C VAL A 183 4.73 -10.04 -13.78
N ASP A 184 4.48 -9.25 -12.73
CA ASP A 184 5.14 -7.96 -12.52
C ASP A 184 6.65 -8.15 -12.23
N VAL A 185 7.05 -9.24 -11.56
CA VAL A 185 8.47 -9.58 -11.33
C VAL A 185 9.18 -9.88 -12.65
N LEU A 186 8.63 -10.79 -13.46
CA LEU A 186 9.16 -11.16 -14.76
C LEU A 186 9.25 -9.95 -15.70
N GLN A 187 8.28 -9.05 -15.61
CA GLN A 187 8.32 -7.82 -16.39
C GLN A 187 9.45 -6.88 -15.97
N LYS A 188 9.65 -6.66 -14.66
CA LYS A 188 10.77 -5.86 -14.16
C LYS A 188 12.12 -6.46 -14.57
N HIS A 189 12.24 -7.79 -14.55
CA HIS A 189 13.42 -8.47 -15.10
C HIS A 189 13.63 -8.14 -16.59
N VAL A 190 12.61 -8.31 -17.43
CA VAL A 190 12.72 -7.95 -18.86
C VAL A 190 13.10 -6.49 -19.06
N GLN A 191 12.48 -5.58 -18.30
CA GLN A 191 12.81 -4.16 -18.35
C GLN A 191 14.29 -3.91 -18.05
N PHE A 192 14.81 -4.49 -16.96
CA PHE A 192 16.20 -4.26 -16.56
C PHE A 192 17.20 -4.90 -17.51
N SER A 193 16.89 -6.07 -18.05
CA SER A 193 17.73 -6.72 -19.07
C SER A 193 17.78 -5.91 -20.37
N VAL A 194 16.66 -5.32 -20.81
CA VAL A 194 16.65 -4.46 -22.01
C VAL A 194 17.38 -3.14 -21.75
N MET A 195 17.27 -2.60 -20.55
CA MET A 195 17.89 -1.32 -20.18
C MET A 195 19.35 -1.44 -19.71
N SER A 196 19.96 -2.63 -19.69
CA SER A 196 21.33 -2.79 -19.18
C SER A 196 22.32 -2.00 -20.05
N GLY A 197 22.76 -0.84 -19.55
CA GLY A 197 23.63 0.10 -20.28
C GLY A 197 23.00 1.48 -20.57
N GLU A 198 21.71 1.66 -20.29
CA GLU A 198 21.00 2.94 -20.44
C GLU A 198 20.69 3.60 -19.08
N LYS A 199 20.08 4.79 -19.12
CA LYS A 199 19.67 5.54 -17.93
C LYS A 199 18.55 4.80 -17.19
N THR A 200 18.74 4.48 -15.91
CA THR A 200 17.70 3.96 -15.01
C THR A 200 16.46 4.86 -15.03
N LEU A 201 15.28 4.25 -15.10
CA LEU A 201 14.00 4.95 -15.07
C LEU A 201 13.41 4.94 -13.65
N PHE A 202 12.69 5.99 -13.29
CA PHE A 202 11.82 5.97 -12.12
C PHE A 202 10.65 5.00 -12.34
N GLU A 203 10.11 4.44 -11.25
CA GLU A 203 9.03 3.44 -11.33
C GLU A 203 7.72 3.99 -11.93
N TRP A 204 7.53 5.31 -11.94
CA TRP A 204 6.39 5.96 -12.59
C TRP A 204 6.59 6.24 -14.09
N GLU A 205 7.81 6.06 -14.60
CA GLU A 205 8.08 6.24 -16.03
C GLU A 205 7.64 4.99 -16.79
N SER A 206 6.95 5.21 -17.91
CA SER A 206 6.38 4.12 -18.70
C SER A 206 7.48 3.37 -19.45
N PHE A 207 7.61 2.08 -19.18
CA PHE A 207 8.39 1.16 -20.01
C PHE A 207 7.45 0.36 -20.90
N GLY A 208 7.69 0.38 -22.21
CA GLY A 208 6.88 -0.31 -23.21
C GLY A 208 7.72 -1.18 -24.13
N MET A 209 7.17 -2.32 -24.55
CA MET A 209 7.79 -3.22 -25.52
C MET A 209 6.92 -3.31 -26.77
N PRO A 210 7.50 -3.51 -27.96
CA PRO A 210 6.77 -3.60 -29.21
C PRO A 210 6.08 -4.96 -29.42
N ASP A 211 5.41 -5.46 -28.38
CA ASP A 211 4.81 -6.78 -28.36
C ASP A 211 3.47 -6.76 -27.61
N ALA A 212 2.44 -7.41 -28.18
CA ALA A 212 1.11 -7.45 -27.58
C ALA A 212 1.05 -8.37 -26.34
N ASP A 213 1.83 -9.45 -26.33
CA ASP A 213 1.85 -10.42 -25.23
C ASP A 213 2.40 -9.79 -23.94
N PHE A 214 3.32 -8.84 -24.08
CA PHE A 214 3.84 -8.03 -22.96
C PHE A 214 2.72 -7.30 -22.21
N TYR A 215 1.82 -6.61 -22.93
CA TYR A 215 0.69 -5.91 -22.32
C TYR A 215 -0.39 -6.89 -21.86
N ALA A 216 -0.68 -7.91 -22.67
CA ALA A 216 -1.71 -8.90 -22.40
C ALA A 216 -1.47 -9.70 -21.13
N ALA A 217 -0.22 -10.09 -20.86
CA ALA A 217 0.15 -10.82 -19.65
C ALA A 217 -0.18 -10.03 -18.38
N ARG A 218 0.16 -8.74 -18.34
CA ARG A 218 -0.16 -7.88 -17.19
C ARG A 218 -1.65 -7.69 -17.00
N ILE A 219 -2.38 -7.38 -18.08
CA ILE A 219 -3.82 -7.17 -18.03
C ILE A 219 -4.49 -8.44 -17.47
N ARG A 220 -4.12 -9.61 -17.97
CA ARG A 220 -4.61 -10.91 -17.47
C ARG A 220 -4.28 -11.11 -15.98
N ALA A 221 -3.04 -10.83 -15.57
CA ALA A 221 -2.62 -10.96 -14.17
C ALA A 221 -3.45 -10.09 -13.24
N TYR A 222 -3.65 -8.82 -13.58
CA TYR A 222 -4.48 -7.90 -12.80
C TYR A 222 -5.95 -8.32 -12.77
N LEU A 223 -6.50 -8.86 -13.86
CA LEU A 223 -7.88 -9.35 -13.87
C LEU A 223 -8.06 -10.63 -13.04
N VAL A 224 -7.09 -11.54 -13.04
CA VAL A 224 -7.10 -12.70 -12.14
C VAL A 224 -6.96 -12.26 -10.68
N ALA A 225 -6.09 -11.29 -10.39
CA ALA A 225 -5.96 -10.71 -9.06
C ALA A 225 -7.26 -10.02 -8.63
N PHE A 226 -7.93 -9.29 -9.53
CA PHE A 226 -9.26 -8.71 -9.29
C PHE A 226 -10.28 -9.78 -8.87
N ASP A 227 -10.39 -10.88 -9.63
CA ASP A 227 -11.34 -11.96 -9.35
C ASP A 227 -11.02 -12.64 -8.00
N THR A 228 -9.72 -12.83 -7.72
CA THR A 228 -9.22 -13.40 -6.48
C THR A 228 -9.52 -12.52 -5.27
N TYR A 229 -9.18 -11.22 -5.32
CA TYR A 229 -9.48 -10.27 -4.26
C TYR A 229 -10.99 -10.06 -4.06
N SER A 230 -11.77 -10.14 -5.15
CA SER A 230 -13.23 -10.12 -5.08
C SER A 230 -13.78 -11.30 -4.28
N SER A 231 -13.25 -12.50 -4.54
CA SER A 231 -13.61 -13.71 -3.78
C SER A 231 -13.22 -13.58 -2.31
N LEU A 232 -12.05 -13.02 -2.02
CA LEU A 232 -11.55 -12.79 -0.65
C LEU A 232 -12.21 -11.58 0.05
N GLY A 233 -13.07 -10.81 -0.61
CA GLY A 233 -13.69 -9.61 -0.05
C GLY A 233 -12.71 -8.45 0.22
N ASN A 234 -11.52 -8.44 -0.40
CA ASN A 234 -10.59 -7.32 -0.32
C ASN A 234 -10.98 -6.25 -1.37
N THR A 235 -11.85 -5.34 -0.95
CA THR A 235 -12.44 -4.35 -1.87
C THR A 235 -11.44 -3.31 -2.36
N SER A 236 -10.39 -2.97 -1.60
CA SER A 236 -9.40 -1.98 -2.05
C SER A 236 -8.48 -2.58 -3.11
N ALA A 237 -7.96 -3.78 -2.87
CA ALA A 237 -7.00 -4.41 -3.76
C ALA A 237 -7.66 -4.86 -5.07
N ARG A 238 -8.92 -5.32 -5.05
CA ARG A 238 -9.65 -5.57 -6.30
C ARG A 238 -9.80 -4.27 -7.12
N THR A 239 -10.19 -3.16 -6.49
CA THR A 239 -10.39 -1.89 -7.20
C THR A 239 -9.10 -1.38 -7.82
N ASP A 240 -8.00 -1.44 -7.07
CA ASP A 240 -6.67 -1.11 -7.58
C ASP A 240 -6.29 -2.01 -8.77
N CYS A 241 -6.44 -3.33 -8.67
CA CYS A 241 -6.11 -4.24 -9.77
C CYS A 241 -6.89 -3.92 -11.06
N LEU A 242 -8.20 -3.69 -10.97
CA LEU A 242 -9.00 -3.33 -12.15
C LEU A 242 -8.59 -1.98 -12.74
N TRP A 243 -8.27 -1.02 -11.87
CA TRP A 243 -7.78 0.30 -12.29
C TRP A 243 -6.41 0.22 -12.99
N GLN A 244 -5.48 -0.59 -12.49
CA GLN A 244 -4.20 -0.83 -13.14
C GLN A 244 -4.38 -1.53 -14.50
N ALA A 245 -5.28 -2.53 -14.59
CA ALA A 245 -5.60 -3.16 -15.87
C ALA A 245 -6.12 -2.14 -16.89
N GLN A 246 -7.06 -1.28 -16.48
CA GLN A 246 -7.62 -0.22 -17.32
C GLN A 246 -6.53 0.77 -17.77
N SER A 247 -5.71 1.25 -16.83
CA SER A 247 -4.63 2.18 -17.14
C SER A 247 -3.63 1.60 -18.13
N ILE A 248 -3.28 0.32 -17.99
CA ILE A 248 -2.40 -0.37 -18.96
C ILE A 248 -3.07 -0.44 -20.33
N SER A 249 -4.34 -0.85 -20.40
CA SER A 249 -5.11 -0.94 -21.64
C SER A 249 -5.18 0.39 -22.40
N GLU A 250 -5.37 1.50 -21.70
CA GLU A 250 -5.42 2.86 -22.28
C GLU A 250 -4.05 3.34 -22.79
N ASN A 251 -2.96 2.84 -22.21
CA ASN A 251 -1.59 3.21 -22.57
C ASN A 251 -0.93 2.23 -23.56
N VAL A 252 -1.66 1.23 -24.08
CA VAL A 252 -1.16 0.37 -25.16
C VAL A 252 -0.94 1.20 -26.43
N PRO A 253 0.25 1.17 -27.06
CA PRO A 253 0.47 1.86 -28.31
C PRO A 253 -0.55 1.44 -29.38
N PHE A 254 -1.12 2.40 -30.11
CA PHE A 254 -2.23 2.18 -31.05
C PHE A 254 -2.00 0.99 -32.01
N LYS A 255 -0.76 0.83 -32.52
CA LYS A 255 -0.36 -0.28 -33.41
C LYS A 255 -0.53 -1.69 -32.82
N PHE A 256 -0.59 -1.83 -31.50
CA PHE A 256 -0.77 -3.11 -30.82
C PHE A 256 -2.16 -3.31 -30.21
N SER A 257 -3.00 -2.27 -30.19
CA SER A 257 -4.33 -2.31 -29.57
C SER A 257 -5.18 -3.48 -30.07
N SER A 258 -5.25 -3.69 -31.39
CA SER A 258 -6.02 -4.78 -31.99
C SER A 258 -5.48 -6.16 -31.59
N SER A 259 -4.15 -6.31 -31.54
CA SER A 259 -3.50 -7.56 -31.14
C SER A 259 -3.74 -7.85 -29.65
N VAL A 260 -3.61 -6.86 -28.77
CA VAL A 260 -3.89 -7.01 -27.33
C VAL A 260 -5.35 -7.39 -27.13
N ASN A 261 -6.29 -6.75 -27.82
CA ASN A 261 -7.72 -7.07 -27.73
C ASN A 261 -8.05 -8.49 -28.18
N ALA A 262 -7.25 -9.05 -29.10
CA ALA A 262 -7.40 -10.45 -29.52
C ALA A 262 -6.89 -11.45 -28.48
N VAL A 263 -5.94 -11.05 -27.63
CA VAL A 263 -5.24 -11.95 -26.70
C VAL A 263 -5.43 -11.64 -25.22
N ALA A 264 -6.20 -10.63 -24.83
CA ALA A 264 -6.55 -10.35 -23.43
C ALA A 264 -7.99 -9.86 -23.30
N PRO A 265 -8.74 -10.30 -22.27
CA PRO A 265 -10.00 -9.66 -21.94
C PRO A 265 -9.70 -8.24 -21.47
N LEU A 266 -10.30 -7.24 -22.11
CA LEU A 266 -10.18 -5.86 -21.66
C LEU A 266 -11.12 -5.61 -20.47
N PRO A 267 -10.76 -4.69 -19.56
CA PRO A 267 -11.68 -4.22 -18.53
C PRO A 267 -12.94 -3.61 -19.16
N ASP A 268 -14.10 -3.99 -18.64
CA ASP A 268 -15.38 -3.40 -19.01
C ASP A 268 -15.60 -2.08 -18.25
N LEU A 269 -16.03 -1.03 -18.95
CA LEU A 269 -16.21 0.31 -18.38
C LEU A 269 -17.33 0.35 -17.33
N GLU A 270 -18.39 -0.44 -17.50
CA GLU A 270 -19.45 -0.53 -16.49
C GLU A 270 -18.89 -1.18 -15.22
N ARG A 271 -18.17 -2.29 -15.35
CA ARG A 271 -17.46 -2.94 -14.23
C ARG A 271 -16.46 -2.02 -13.53
N VAL A 272 -15.71 -1.20 -14.27
CA VAL A 272 -14.80 -0.18 -13.70
C VAL A 272 -15.58 0.86 -12.90
N SER A 273 -16.68 1.36 -13.46
CA SER A 273 -17.58 2.34 -12.83
C SER A 273 -18.17 1.82 -11.52
N GLU A 274 -18.70 0.59 -11.50
CA GLU A 274 -19.23 -0.05 -10.29
C GLU A 274 -18.15 -0.28 -9.22
N THR A 275 -16.97 -0.72 -9.66
CA THR A 275 -15.86 -1.04 -8.77
C THR A 275 -15.30 0.22 -8.10
N THR A 276 -15.19 1.33 -8.84
CA THR A 276 -14.75 2.63 -8.30
C THR A 276 -15.83 3.31 -7.44
N ALA A 277 -17.10 2.93 -7.56
CA ALA A 277 -18.15 3.38 -6.65
C ALA A 277 -18.10 2.70 -5.28
N THR A 278 -17.43 1.54 -5.19
CA THR A 278 -17.29 0.77 -3.94
C THR A 278 -16.42 1.54 -2.93
N ARG A 279 -16.77 1.47 -1.63
CA ARG A 279 -15.92 1.98 -0.53
C ARG A 279 -15.07 0.85 0.07
N HIS A 280 -14.03 1.18 0.83
CA HIS A 280 -12.99 0.20 1.20
C HIS A 280 -12.70 0.16 2.71
N PRO A 281 -13.27 -0.80 3.46
CA PRO A 281 -14.16 -1.87 3.03
C PRO A 281 -15.57 -1.36 2.70
N ASP A 282 -16.33 -2.15 1.94
CA ASP A 282 -17.71 -1.80 1.61
C ASP A 282 -18.60 -1.98 2.85
N PRO A 283 -19.21 -0.89 3.37
CA PRO A 283 -19.99 -0.94 4.60
C PRO A 283 -21.28 -1.77 4.43
N GLY A 284 -21.75 -2.00 3.20
CA GLY A 284 -22.90 -2.81 2.85
C GLY A 284 -22.67 -4.31 2.94
N VAL A 285 -21.41 -4.78 2.88
CA VAL A 285 -21.08 -6.21 2.83
C VAL A 285 -20.12 -6.68 3.92
N VAL A 286 -19.36 -5.78 4.55
CA VAL A 286 -18.30 -6.14 5.51
C VAL A 286 -18.79 -7.06 6.65
N HIS A 287 -20.03 -6.90 7.10
CA HIS A 287 -20.62 -7.74 8.16
C HIS A 287 -20.97 -9.15 7.76
N ARG A 288 -20.98 -9.45 6.47
CA ARG A 288 -21.22 -10.80 5.96
C ARG A 288 -19.93 -11.51 5.56
N GLN A 289 -18.80 -10.78 5.53
CA GLN A 289 -17.51 -11.35 5.14
C GLN A 289 -17.10 -12.47 6.10
N LYS A 290 -16.61 -13.57 5.57
CA LYS A 290 -16.09 -14.69 6.34
C LYS A 290 -14.63 -14.90 5.98
N VAL A 291 -13.90 -15.57 6.85
CA VAL A 291 -12.59 -16.13 6.47
C VAL A 291 -12.88 -17.27 5.50
N ILE A 292 -12.40 -17.11 4.28
CA ILE A 292 -12.50 -18.06 3.17
C ILE A 292 -11.18 -18.84 3.07
N ASP A 293 -10.05 -18.15 3.24
CA ASP A 293 -8.72 -18.74 3.24
C ASP A 293 -7.93 -18.26 4.47
N ALA A 294 -7.79 -19.14 5.48
CA ALA A 294 -7.12 -18.83 6.74
C ALA A 294 -5.60 -18.63 6.60
N SER A 295 -5.00 -19.01 5.47
CA SER A 295 -3.57 -18.75 5.21
C SER A 295 -3.29 -17.26 4.94
N ILE A 296 -4.27 -16.55 4.39
CA ILE A 296 -4.17 -15.14 3.95
C ILE A 296 -5.31 -14.25 4.48
N GLN A 297 -6.09 -14.74 5.45
CA GLN A 297 -7.11 -13.98 6.16
C GLN A 297 -7.12 -14.38 7.63
N VAL A 298 -7.51 -13.43 8.48
CA VAL A 298 -7.73 -13.68 9.91
C VAL A 298 -9.00 -12.95 10.34
N ARG A 299 -9.61 -13.34 11.46
CA ARG A 299 -10.70 -12.55 12.05
C ARG A 299 -10.14 -11.42 12.89
N GLY A 300 -10.86 -10.31 12.93
CA GLY A 300 -10.57 -9.23 13.85
C GLY A 300 -11.80 -8.45 14.26
N SER A 301 -11.62 -7.55 15.22
CA SER A 301 -12.66 -6.71 15.77
C SER A 301 -12.10 -5.37 16.21
N TRP A 302 -12.79 -4.30 15.84
CA TRP A 302 -12.50 -2.95 16.27
C TRP A 302 -13.42 -2.54 17.41
N ARG A 303 -12.86 -2.33 18.60
CA ARG A 303 -13.60 -1.86 19.78
C ARG A 303 -13.38 -0.36 19.97
N LYS A 304 -14.44 0.43 19.87
CA LYS A 304 -14.36 1.87 20.20
C LYS A 304 -14.24 2.05 21.72
N LEU A 305 -13.24 2.82 22.15
CA LEU A 305 -13.01 3.15 23.55
C LEU A 305 -13.61 4.51 23.93
N THR A 306 -14.06 4.62 25.17
CA THR A 306 -14.58 5.87 25.74
C THR A 306 -13.44 6.72 26.30
N GLN A 307 -13.55 8.03 26.09
CA GLN A 307 -12.67 9.05 26.67
C GLN A 307 -13.56 10.07 27.37
N THR A 308 -13.24 10.47 28.60
CA THR A 308 -14.02 11.50 29.34
C THR A 308 -13.76 12.89 28.80
N ASP A 309 -12.53 13.14 28.34
CA ASP A 309 -12.09 14.40 27.76
C ASP A 309 -11.41 14.13 26.41
N GLN A 310 -11.39 15.12 25.52
CA GLN A 310 -10.72 15.00 24.22
C GLN A 310 -9.83 16.21 23.98
N ILE A 311 -8.64 15.96 23.45
CA ILE A 311 -7.81 17.03 22.89
C ILE A 311 -8.41 17.53 21.57
N GLY A 312 -8.10 18.77 21.20
CA GLY A 312 -8.63 19.39 19.98
C GLY A 312 -8.34 18.54 18.73
N SER A 313 -9.33 18.48 17.83
CA SER A 313 -9.29 17.74 16.56
C SER A 313 -8.09 18.15 15.72
N ARG A 314 -7.27 17.17 15.32
CA ARG A 314 -6.01 17.36 14.59
C ARG A 314 -5.60 16.12 13.81
N PHE A 315 -4.76 16.29 12.81
CA PHE A 315 -4.13 15.23 12.02
C PHE A 315 -2.66 15.54 11.76
N SER A 316 -1.94 14.63 11.10
CA SER A 316 -0.49 14.76 10.88
C SER A 316 0.30 14.90 12.19
N VAL A 317 -0.21 14.26 13.26
CA VAL A 317 0.46 14.16 14.55
C VAL A 317 1.54 13.09 14.51
N THR A 318 2.41 13.10 15.50
CA THR A 318 3.23 11.93 15.84
C THR A 318 2.86 11.41 17.22
N SER A 319 3.02 10.10 17.43
CA SER A 319 2.64 9.46 18.67
C SER A 319 3.51 8.26 19.00
N PHE A 320 3.49 7.87 20.26
CA PHE A 320 4.11 6.63 20.76
C PHE A 320 3.44 6.23 22.07
N VAL A 321 3.65 4.98 22.50
CA VAL A 321 3.26 4.49 23.83
C VAL A 321 4.51 4.15 24.62
N PHE A 322 4.52 4.54 25.89
CA PHE A 322 5.54 4.17 26.85
C PHE A 322 4.86 3.88 28.19
N GLU A 323 5.08 2.68 28.75
CA GLU A 323 4.54 2.23 30.04
C GLU A 323 3.02 2.52 30.17
N GLY A 324 2.21 1.97 29.26
CA GLY A 324 0.74 2.15 29.27
C GLY A 324 0.23 3.56 28.96
N THR A 325 1.12 4.53 28.72
CA THR A 325 0.74 5.93 28.42
C THR A 325 0.92 6.24 26.94
N LEU A 326 -0.15 6.68 26.28
CA LEU A 326 -0.15 7.22 24.92
C LEU A 326 0.29 8.69 24.93
N TYR A 327 1.32 9.02 24.15
CA TYR A 327 1.80 10.36 23.91
C TYR A 327 1.44 10.84 22.51
N ILE A 328 0.99 12.09 22.37
CA ILE A 328 0.64 12.71 21.08
C ILE A 328 1.25 14.09 20.99
N PHE A 329 1.96 14.38 19.90
CA PHE A 329 2.61 15.67 19.67
C PHE A 329 2.22 16.27 18.33
N GLY A 330 2.06 17.59 18.35
CA GLY A 330 1.96 18.39 17.14
C GLY A 330 0.65 18.20 16.37
N GLY A 331 0.77 18.24 15.05
CA GLY A 331 -0.33 18.14 14.09
C GLY A 331 -1.00 19.47 13.78
N GLN A 332 -2.02 19.41 12.92
CA GLN A 332 -2.79 20.56 12.45
C GLN A 332 -4.28 20.27 12.43
N LYS A 333 -5.10 21.31 12.56
CA LYS A 333 -6.56 21.20 12.47
C LYS A 333 -7.05 21.08 11.03
N ASP A 334 -6.55 21.93 10.14
CA ASP A 334 -6.91 21.97 8.72
C ASP A 334 -5.63 22.19 7.91
N ALA A 335 -5.72 22.16 6.56
CA ALA A 335 -4.56 22.35 5.68
C ALA A 335 -3.82 23.69 5.91
N ILE A 336 -4.51 24.69 6.46
CA ILE A 336 -3.96 26.01 6.81
C ILE A 336 -3.71 26.21 8.31
N GLY A 337 -3.86 25.16 9.10
CA GLY A 337 -3.79 25.21 10.55
C GLY A 337 -5.14 25.50 11.24
N PRO A 338 -5.13 25.92 12.52
CA PRO A 338 -3.96 26.15 13.36
C PRO A 338 -3.09 24.89 13.49
N PHE A 339 -1.79 25.14 13.65
CA PHE A 339 -0.76 24.13 13.88
C PHE A 339 -0.44 24.07 15.36
N TYR A 340 -0.25 22.85 15.85
CA TYR A 340 -0.09 22.56 17.26
C TYR A 340 1.36 22.22 17.58
N ARG A 341 1.82 22.56 18.79
CA ARG A 341 3.19 22.28 19.25
C ARG A 341 3.25 21.69 20.65
N GLU A 342 2.08 21.41 21.21
CA GLU A 342 1.94 20.81 22.52
C GLU A 342 2.07 19.28 22.45
N LEU A 343 2.60 18.71 23.53
CA LEU A 343 2.68 17.28 23.78
C LEU A 343 1.59 16.93 24.80
N TRP A 344 0.80 15.90 24.51
CA TRP A 344 -0.25 15.38 25.37
C TRP A 344 0.06 13.95 25.77
N ALA A 345 -0.39 13.54 26.94
CA ALA A 345 -0.30 12.17 27.42
C ALA A 345 -1.66 11.67 27.93
N CYS A 346 -1.97 10.39 27.70
CA CYS A 346 -3.20 9.72 28.12
C CYS A 346 -2.89 8.32 28.63
N ASP A 347 -3.35 7.99 29.82
CA ASP A 347 -3.26 6.65 30.39
C ASP A 347 -4.30 5.73 29.71
N LEU A 348 -3.82 4.67 29.05
CA LEU A 348 -4.64 3.75 28.28
C LEU A 348 -5.38 2.72 29.16
N GLU A 349 -4.88 2.42 30.35
CA GLU A 349 -5.49 1.50 31.30
C GLU A 349 -6.65 2.13 32.06
N SER A 350 -6.55 3.44 32.32
CA SER A 350 -7.63 4.22 32.93
C SER A 350 -8.92 4.09 32.13
N THR A 351 -10.04 3.79 32.80
CA THR A 351 -11.36 3.78 32.16
C THR A 351 -11.80 5.17 31.69
N ALA A 352 -11.29 6.22 32.35
CA ALA A 352 -11.59 7.61 32.01
C ALA A 352 -10.79 8.10 30.80
N ARG A 353 -9.54 7.63 30.63
CA ARG A 353 -8.62 8.03 29.54
C ARG A 353 -8.51 9.55 29.42
N LYS A 354 -8.12 10.19 30.52
CA LYS A 354 -7.98 11.64 30.63
C LYS A 354 -6.66 12.11 30.00
N TRP A 355 -6.76 13.20 29.24
CA TRP A 355 -5.60 13.84 28.61
C TRP A 355 -4.95 14.85 29.56
N ARG A 356 -3.61 14.79 29.64
CA ARG A 356 -2.78 15.75 30.38
C ARG A 356 -1.74 16.37 29.45
N GLN A 357 -1.58 17.68 29.51
CA GLN A 357 -0.57 18.39 28.72
C GLN A 357 0.80 18.23 29.39
N MET A 358 1.81 17.88 28.61
CA MET A 358 3.23 17.81 29.00
C MET A 358 3.93 19.16 28.76
N PRO A 359 5.17 19.36 29.26
CA PRO A 359 5.92 20.58 29.00
C PRO A 359 5.98 20.92 27.51
N GLN A 360 5.76 22.19 27.20
CA GLN A 360 5.73 22.68 25.83
C GLN A 360 7.12 22.53 25.18
N TYR A 361 7.12 22.19 23.89
CA TYR A 361 8.36 22.10 23.12
C TYR A 361 9.08 23.46 23.08
N PRO A 362 10.34 23.56 23.54
CA PRO A 362 10.97 24.84 23.85
C PRO A 362 11.63 25.55 22.66
N TRP A 363 11.78 24.91 21.50
CA TRP A 363 12.55 25.46 20.37
C TRP A 363 11.71 25.75 19.12
N PRO A 364 10.84 26.77 19.14
CA PRO A 364 10.16 27.21 17.94
C PRO A 364 11.19 27.62 16.87
N LYS A 365 10.94 27.23 15.62
CA LYS A 365 11.70 27.76 14.50
C LYS A 365 11.25 29.21 14.25
N SER A 366 12.21 30.06 13.90
CA SER A 366 11.96 31.39 13.34
C SER A 366 11.56 31.21 11.87
N GLY A 367 10.26 31.31 11.54
CA GLY A 367 9.83 31.42 10.12
C GLY A 367 8.48 30.85 9.71
N GLY A 368 7.85 29.91 10.45
CA GLY A 368 6.58 29.33 9.99
C GLY A 368 5.84 28.46 10.99
N TYR A 369 4.52 28.33 10.79
CA TYR A 369 3.61 27.58 11.66
C TYR A 369 3.56 26.07 11.34
N GLU A 370 4.01 25.62 10.16
CA GLU A 370 3.86 24.23 9.68
C GLU A 370 4.85 23.20 10.25
N ASP A 371 5.81 23.62 11.07
CA ASP A 371 6.98 22.80 11.47
C ASP A 371 6.70 21.59 12.38
N TYR A 372 5.44 21.38 12.78
CA TYR A 372 5.03 20.35 13.74
C TYR A 372 4.06 19.32 13.15
N CYS A 373 3.99 19.26 11.82
CA CYS A 373 3.22 18.26 11.09
C CYS A 373 4.15 17.33 10.32
N GLY A 374 3.74 16.08 10.16
CA GLY A 374 4.53 15.11 9.40
C GLY A 374 5.85 14.75 10.09
N LEU A 375 5.93 14.89 11.41
CA LEU A 375 7.09 14.44 12.15
C LEU A 375 6.92 12.97 12.55
N CYS A 376 8.01 12.31 12.89
CA CYS A 376 8.00 10.93 13.38
C CYS A 376 8.90 10.84 14.62
N PHE A 377 8.32 10.53 15.78
CA PHE A 377 9.10 10.15 16.95
C PHE A 377 9.74 8.78 16.75
N ALA A 378 11.01 8.69 17.09
CA ALA A 378 11.70 7.41 17.24
C ALA A 378 11.89 7.13 18.73
N LEU A 379 11.26 6.07 19.23
CA LEU A 379 11.26 5.72 20.66
C LEU A 379 12.44 4.80 20.99
N ASP A 380 13.32 5.27 21.86
CA ASP A 380 14.32 4.46 22.55
C ASP A 380 13.79 4.09 23.93
N LYS A 381 13.24 2.88 24.03
CA LYS A 381 12.62 2.37 25.26
C LYS A 381 13.66 2.10 26.35
N GLU A 382 14.82 1.58 25.96
CA GLU A 382 15.91 1.21 26.88
C GLU A 382 16.40 2.43 27.65
N ASN A 383 16.58 3.56 26.94
CA ASN A 383 17.00 4.82 27.54
C ASN A 383 15.83 5.73 27.95
N ALA A 384 14.58 5.31 27.74
CA ALA A 384 13.37 6.07 28.02
C ALA A 384 13.39 7.47 27.37
N ARG A 385 13.68 7.53 26.06
CA ARG A 385 13.76 8.78 25.28
C ARG A 385 12.94 8.67 24.00
N ALA A 386 12.16 9.70 23.68
CA ALA A 386 11.50 9.85 22.40
C ALA A 386 12.21 10.92 21.56
N TYR A 387 12.92 10.51 20.51
CA TYR A 387 13.71 11.40 19.65
C TYR A 387 12.84 12.02 18.55
N LEU A 388 13.02 13.32 18.32
CA LEU A 388 12.32 14.11 17.31
C LEU A 388 13.33 14.81 16.40
N PHE A 389 13.34 14.39 15.13
CA PHE A 389 14.19 14.97 14.10
C PHE A 389 13.45 16.07 13.32
N ARG A 390 14.17 17.13 12.91
CA ARG A 390 13.56 18.24 12.15
C ARG A 390 14.43 18.73 10.99
N GLY A 391 15.28 17.86 10.44
CA GLY A 391 16.10 18.20 9.27
C GLY A 391 17.34 19.05 9.57
N SER A 392 17.73 19.16 10.85
CA SER A 392 18.94 19.87 11.28
C SER A 392 19.88 18.94 12.03
N LEU A 393 21.16 19.31 12.16
CA LEU A 393 22.13 18.55 12.96
C LEU A 393 21.60 18.22 14.35
N ASN A 394 21.03 19.21 15.04
CA ASN A 394 20.52 19.01 16.38
C ASN A 394 19.25 18.14 16.40
N VAL A 395 19.21 17.18 17.32
CA VAL A 395 18.05 16.31 17.56
C VAL A 395 17.45 16.64 18.91
N ALA A 396 16.14 16.94 18.93
CA ALA A 396 15.43 17.10 20.19
C ALA A 396 14.99 15.72 20.70
N TYR A 397 14.85 15.57 22.02
CA TYR A 397 14.19 14.41 22.59
C TYR A 397 13.38 14.80 23.81
N PHE A 398 12.31 14.06 24.05
CA PHE A 398 11.57 14.10 25.30
C PHE A 398 12.07 12.97 26.20
N ASP A 399 12.62 13.33 27.36
CA ASP A 399 13.08 12.38 28.36
C ASP A 399 11.86 11.90 29.17
N LEU A 400 11.54 10.61 29.07
CA LEU A 400 10.30 10.07 29.62
C LEU A 400 10.34 9.89 31.13
N ARG A 401 11.55 9.80 31.72
CA ARG A 401 11.75 9.68 33.17
C ARG A 401 11.56 11.04 33.86
N SER A 402 12.27 12.05 33.38
CA SER A 402 12.19 13.43 33.92
C SER A 402 10.99 14.21 33.39
N LYS A 403 10.37 13.75 32.29
CA LYS A 403 9.28 14.42 31.57
C LYS A 403 9.68 15.82 31.07
N GLN A 404 10.92 15.98 30.64
CA GLN A 404 11.47 17.24 30.15
C GLN A 404 12.01 17.11 28.73
N TRP A 405 12.02 18.23 28.01
CA TRP A 405 12.67 18.32 26.71
C TRP A 405 14.17 18.57 26.85
N ALA A 406 14.95 17.89 26.02
CA ALA A 406 16.38 18.11 25.89
C ALA A 406 16.80 18.06 24.41
N ARG A 407 18.04 18.45 24.12
CA ARG A 407 18.58 18.54 22.75
C ARG A 407 19.98 18.01 22.68
N LEU A 408 20.21 17.09 21.75
CA LEU A 408 21.53 16.64 21.36
C LEU A 408 22.14 17.60 20.34
N LYS A 409 23.38 18.02 20.61
CA LYS A 409 24.24 18.66 19.62
C LYS A 409 25.05 17.59 18.93
N THR A 410 24.96 17.51 17.62
CA THR A 410 25.61 16.45 16.85
C THR A 410 26.48 17.04 15.74
N THR A 411 27.23 16.18 15.06
CA THR A 411 28.07 16.54 13.92
C THR A 411 27.77 15.63 12.75
N CYS A 412 28.15 16.03 11.53
CA CYS A 412 28.05 15.21 10.33
C CYS A 412 29.41 15.18 9.65
N SER A 413 29.78 14.02 9.12
CA SER A 413 30.92 13.94 8.21
C SER A 413 30.52 14.55 6.87
N GLY A 414 31.23 15.59 6.42
CA GLY A 414 30.92 16.30 5.17
C GLY A 414 29.75 17.28 5.28
N THR A 415 29.19 17.65 4.12
CA THR A 415 28.10 18.63 4.02
C THR A 415 26.79 18.02 4.51
N TRP A 416 26.07 18.76 5.36
CA TRP A 416 24.74 18.35 5.83
C TRP A 416 23.75 18.27 4.67
N PRO A 417 23.06 17.13 4.44
CA PRO A 417 22.29 16.92 3.22
C PRO A 417 20.88 17.52 3.26
N TYR A 418 20.34 17.86 4.45
CA TYR A 418 18.99 18.42 4.56
C TYR A 418 19.00 19.96 4.49
N PRO A 419 18.06 20.58 3.76
CA PRO A 419 17.90 22.03 3.67
C PRO A 419 17.18 22.68 4.88
N HIS A 420 17.22 22.04 6.05
CA HIS A 420 16.60 22.47 7.31
C HIS A 420 15.07 22.32 7.45
N ASP A 421 14.40 21.68 6.50
CA ASP A 421 12.96 21.40 6.51
C ASP A 421 12.64 20.01 5.95
N VAL A 422 12.51 19.02 6.84
CA VAL A 422 12.08 17.67 6.46
C VAL A 422 10.82 17.29 7.23
N ARG A 423 9.86 16.70 6.51
CA ARG A 423 8.62 16.15 7.04
C ARG A 423 8.29 14.86 6.31
N ASN A 424 7.31 14.14 6.82
CA ASN A 424 6.73 12.92 6.28
C ASN A 424 7.78 11.78 6.13
N TYR A 425 8.86 11.85 6.91
CA TYR A 425 9.92 10.85 6.96
C TYR A 425 9.55 9.71 7.91
N SER A 426 10.23 8.58 7.74
CA SER A 426 10.19 7.45 8.67
C SER A 426 11.39 7.51 9.62
N ALA A 427 11.19 7.16 10.89
CA ALA A 427 12.27 7.16 11.89
C ALA A 427 12.21 5.94 12.82
N GLN A 428 13.38 5.36 13.11
CA GLN A 428 13.52 4.17 13.95
C GLN A 428 14.78 4.27 14.83
N VAL A 429 14.75 3.68 16.02
CA VAL A 429 15.96 3.47 16.84
C VAL A 429 16.31 1.99 16.85
N VAL A 430 17.55 1.65 16.51
CA VAL A 430 18.10 0.30 16.59
C VAL A 430 19.51 0.39 17.16
N ASP A 431 19.79 -0.34 18.24
CA ASP A 431 21.12 -0.49 18.86
C ASP A 431 21.97 0.80 18.88
N GLU A 432 21.51 1.77 19.68
CA GLU A 432 22.14 3.09 19.85
C GLU A 432 22.27 3.93 18.56
N ARG A 433 21.50 3.63 17.51
CA ARG A 433 21.45 4.43 16.28
C ARG A 433 20.03 4.89 15.99
N LEU A 434 19.90 6.18 15.67
CA LEU A 434 18.68 6.78 15.15
C LEU A 434 18.74 6.82 13.63
N TYR A 435 17.82 6.14 12.97
CA TYR A 435 17.69 6.08 11.51
C TYR A 435 16.58 7.00 11.03
N ILE A 436 16.82 7.72 9.94
CA ILE A 436 15.86 8.61 9.27
C ILE A 436 15.84 8.27 7.79
N PHE A 437 14.67 7.93 7.25
CA PHE A 437 14.49 7.57 5.84
C PHE A 437 13.42 8.42 5.17
N GLY A 438 13.73 8.87 3.96
CA GLY A 438 12.79 9.50 3.04
C GLY A 438 12.21 10.80 3.57
N GLY A 439 10.94 11.03 3.24
CA GLY A 439 10.22 12.26 3.53
C GLY A 439 10.30 13.26 2.38
N ARG A 440 9.92 14.50 2.65
CA ARG A 440 9.97 15.60 1.68
C ARG A 440 10.60 16.85 2.27
N THR A 441 11.15 17.65 1.37
CA THR A 441 11.68 18.99 1.67
C THR A 441 11.07 20.01 0.73
N THR A 442 11.24 21.30 1.00
CA THR A 442 10.86 22.36 0.04
C THR A 442 11.61 22.27 -1.28
N GLN A 443 12.82 21.71 -1.27
CA GLN A 443 13.63 21.51 -2.48
C GLN A 443 13.18 20.29 -3.29
N THR A 444 12.76 19.24 -2.59
CA THR A 444 12.32 17.95 -3.15
C THR A 444 10.89 17.62 -2.69
N PRO A 445 9.86 18.33 -3.18
CA PRO A 445 8.48 18.07 -2.79
C PRO A 445 7.97 16.71 -3.25
N VAL A 446 8.55 16.14 -4.32
CA VAL A 446 8.24 14.78 -4.80
C VAL A 446 8.61 13.69 -3.78
N GLY A 447 9.42 14.01 -2.79
CA GLY A 447 9.99 13.06 -1.83
C GLY A 447 11.49 12.86 -2.05
N THR A 448 12.13 12.17 -1.11
CA THR A 448 13.55 11.83 -1.14
C THR A 448 13.76 10.34 -0.83
N ASP A 449 14.87 9.77 -1.27
CA ASP A 449 15.33 8.43 -0.90
C ASP A 449 16.48 8.47 0.13
N LEU A 450 16.79 9.66 0.65
CA LEU A 450 17.87 9.90 1.61
C LEU A 450 17.67 9.05 2.87
N PHE A 451 18.72 8.29 3.21
CA PHE A 451 18.77 7.45 4.40
C PHE A 451 19.98 7.80 5.27
N MET A 452 19.70 8.29 6.48
CA MET A 452 20.68 8.80 7.42
C MET A 452 20.65 8.00 8.72
N ALA A 453 21.81 7.86 9.37
CA ALA A 453 21.90 7.33 10.72
C ALA A 453 22.71 8.24 11.64
N LEU A 454 22.23 8.47 12.86
CA LEU A 454 22.96 9.12 13.94
C LEU A 454 23.39 8.05 14.93
N ASN A 455 24.71 7.90 15.11
CA ASN A 455 25.23 7.14 16.24
C ASN A 455 25.02 7.95 17.53
N LEU A 456 24.15 7.47 18.43
CA LEU A 456 23.74 8.19 19.65
C LEU A 456 24.85 8.26 20.71
N LYS A 457 25.87 7.41 20.60
CA LYS A 457 27.05 7.43 21.49
C LYS A 457 28.09 8.46 21.07
N THR A 458 28.39 8.52 19.78
CA THR A 458 29.40 9.45 19.22
C THR A 458 28.81 10.78 18.77
N LEU A 459 27.48 10.87 18.67
CA LEU A 459 26.73 12.01 18.16
C LEU A 459 27.19 12.44 16.75
N LYS A 460 27.50 11.44 15.91
CA LYS A 460 27.92 11.63 14.51
C LYS A 460 26.87 11.04 13.56
N TRP A 461 26.46 11.87 12.60
CA TRP A 461 25.62 11.48 11.48
C TRP A 461 26.46 10.85 10.35
N GLU A 462 25.92 9.79 9.75
CA GLU A 462 26.39 9.17 8.52
C GLU A 462 25.25 9.11 7.49
N CYS A 463 25.56 9.38 6.22
CA CYS A 463 24.68 9.08 5.10
C CYS A 463 24.89 7.61 4.71
N LEU A 464 23.83 6.81 4.79
CA LEU A 464 23.88 5.38 4.49
C LEU A 464 23.55 5.10 3.02
N SER A 465 22.63 5.85 2.44
CA SER A 465 22.13 5.64 1.07
C SER A 465 21.33 6.85 0.59
N GLY A 466 21.13 6.94 -0.72
CA GLY A 466 20.26 7.94 -1.34
C GLY A 466 20.84 9.35 -1.30
N ASN A 467 20.05 10.31 -1.73
CA ASN A 467 20.41 11.72 -1.70
C ASN A 467 19.15 12.61 -1.70
N ASN A 468 19.32 13.91 -1.47
CA ASN A 468 18.20 14.87 -1.52
C ASN A 468 18.14 15.65 -2.85
N SER A 469 18.74 15.16 -3.95
CA SER A 469 18.63 15.82 -5.26
C SER A 469 17.33 15.45 -5.97
N GLY A 470 16.85 14.22 -5.75
CA GLY A 470 15.70 13.67 -6.44
C GLY A 470 15.99 13.29 -7.90
N ASP A 471 17.25 13.21 -8.33
CA ASP A 471 17.62 13.03 -9.75
C ASP A 471 18.29 11.67 -10.07
N ASP A 472 18.37 10.78 -9.09
CA ASP A 472 19.14 9.53 -9.16
C ASP A 472 18.23 8.31 -8.96
N PRO A 473 17.44 7.91 -9.98
CA PRO A 473 16.64 6.68 -9.91
C PRO A 473 17.55 5.46 -9.79
N SER A 474 17.13 4.48 -8.98
CA SER A 474 17.86 3.24 -8.78
C SER A 474 16.91 2.07 -8.55
N TYR A 475 17.31 0.90 -9.06
CA TYR A 475 16.62 -0.38 -8.81
C TYR A 475 17.18 -1.14 -7.61
N SER A 476 18.31 -0.69 -7.04
CA SER A 476 18.98 -1.35 -5.90
C SER A 476 18.64 -0.72 -4.54
N ARG A 477 17.83 0.34 -4.52
CA ARG A 477 17.36 1.01 -3.31
C ARG A 477 15.94 1.54 -3.49
N PRO A 478 15.22 1.88 -2.40
CA PRO A 478 13.89 2.44 -2.50
C PRO A 478 13.85 3.72 -3.35
N GLY A 479 12.81 3.88 -4.17
CA GLY A 479 12.56 5.13 -4.91
C GLY A 479 12.16 6.30 -4.00
N LEU A 480 12.21 7.53 -4.55
CA LEU A 480 11.87 8.78 -3.86
C LEU A 480 10.48 8.68 -3.21
N ARG A 481 10.37 8.86 -1.90
CA ARG A 481 9.08 8.72 -1.23
C ARG A 481 8.96 9.46 0.09
N GLU A 482 7.74 9.84 0.38
CA GLU A 482 7.29 10.24 1.70
C GLU A 482 6.23 9.26 2.24
N TRP A 483 5.95 9.37 3.54
CA TRP A 483 4.92 8.59 4.23
C TRP A 483 5.08 7.06 4.11
N ALA A 484 6.31 6.59 3.86
CA ALA A 484 6.62 5.17 3.92
C ALA A 484 6.35 4.66 5.35
N ALA A 485 5.69 3.51 5.46
CA ALA A 485 5.59 2.80 6.72
C ALA A 485 6.95 2.19 7.06
N SER A 486 7.33 2.15 8.33
CA SER A 486 8.56 1.49 8.76
C SER A 486 8.42 0.74 10.07
N TRP A 487 9.21 -0.32 10.21
CA TRP A 487 9.34 -1.06 11.46
C TRP A 487 10.68 -1.79 11.55
N VAL A 488 11.05 -2.21 12.75
CA VAL A 488 12.25 -2.98 13.02
C VAL A 488 11.86 -4.43 13.28
N SER A 489 12.58 -5.36 12.65
CA SER A 489 12.51 -6.80 12.95
C SER A 489 12.75 -7.08 14.44
N LYS A 490 12.19 -8.19 14.93
CA LYS A 490 12.32 -8.60 16.34
C LYS A 490 13.78 -8.81 16.78
N ASP A 491 14.60 -9.37 15.90
CA ASP A 491 16.04 -9.62 16.12
C ASP A 491 16.91 -8.37 15.89
N LYS A 492 16.29 -7.23 15.55
CA LYS A 492 16.93 -5.94 15.27
C LYS A 492 17.90 -5.97 14.07
N GLN A 493 17.91 -7.01 13.24
CA GLN A 493 18.84 -7.12 12.10
C GLN A 493 18.39 -6.35 10.87
N LYS A 494 17.07 -6.16 10.72
CA LYS A 494 16.45 -5.49 9.58
C LYS A 494 15.55 -4.34 9.99
N ILE A 495 15.60 -3.26 9.20
CA ILE A 495 14.61 -2.18 9.20
C ILE A 495 13.81 -2.28 7.90
N PHE A 496 12.49 -2.41 8.01
CA PHE A 496 11.61 -2.52 6.85
C PHE A 496 10.98 -1.18 6.49
N PHE A 497 10.71 -0.99 5.20
CA PHE A 497 10.03 0.17 4.63
C PHE A 497 9.01 -0.30 3.61
N PHE A 498 7.75 0.09 3.80
CA PHE A 498 6.64 -0.35 2.96
C PHE A 498 5.87 0.83 2.39
N ALA A 499 5.58 0.75 1.09
CA ALA A 499 4.71 1.68 0.37
C ALA A 499 5.12 3.16 0.54
N GLY A 500 4.14 4.07 0.68
CA GLY A 500 4.35 5.53 0.62
C GLY A 500 4.14 6.06 -0.80
N ASN A 501 4.45 7.34 -1.03
CA ASN A 501 4.26 7.94 -2.35
C ASN A 501 5.37 8.91 -2.75
N ALA A 502 5.53 9.06 -4.06
CA ALA A 502 6.19 10.22 -4.65
C ALA A 502 5.12 11.29 -4.96
N ASP A 503 5.18 12.46 -4.31
CA ASP A 503 4.20 13.55 -4.48
C ASP A 503 4.48 14.39 -5.74
N ARG A 504 4.29 13.75 -6.89
CA ARG A 504 4.49 14.38 -8.20
C ARG A 504 3.45 15.46 -8.49
N MET A 505 2.22 15.32 -8.01
CA MET A 505 1.22 16.39 -8.12
C MET A 505 1.70 17.64 -7.37
N GLY A 506 2.14 17.48 -6.12
CA GLY A 506 2.74 18.56 -5.35
C GLY A 506 3.93 19.20 -6.07
N ALA A 507 4.86 18.38 -6.57
CA ALA A 507 5.99 18.87 -7.35
C ALA A 507 5.57 19.66 -8.60
N GLY A 508 4.56 19.17 -9.35
CA GLY A 508 4.03 19.84 -10.53
C GLY A 508 3.43 21.20 -10.22
N MET A 509 2.63 21.31 -9.16
CA MET A 509 2.05 22.58 -8.69
C MET A 509 3.13 23.62 -8.37
N PHE A 510 4.22 23.20 -7.74
CA PHE A 510 5.34 24.08 -7.40
C PHE A 510 6.36 24.25 -8.55
N LYS A 511 6.06 23.75 -9.76
CA LYS A 511 6.94 23.75 -10.92
C LYS A 511 8.34 23.20 -10.59
N LYS A 512 8.38 22.15 -9.75
CA LYS A 512 9.59 21.44 -9.37
C LYS A 512 9.81 20.24 -10.29
N LYS A 513 11.03 19.71 -10.25
CA LYS A 513 11.41 18.51 -11.01
C LYS A 513 10.49 17.34 -10.66
N HIS A 514 10.31 16.46 -11.65
CA HIS A 514 9.47 15.25 -11.58
C HIS A 514 7.99 15.50 -11.28
N GLY A 515 7.57 16.77 -11.41
CA GLY A 515 6.16 17.14 -11.39
C GLY A 515 5.34 16.38 -12.44
N GLY A 516 4.11 16.03 -12.09
CA GLY A 516 3.19 15.36 -13.00
C GLY A 516 1.75 15.46 -12.51
N ASP A 517 0.81 15.09 -13.38
CA ASP A 517 -0.62 15.22 -13.10
C ASP A 517 -1.13 14.26 -12.02
N HIS A 518 -0.36 13.21 -11.73
CA HIS A 518 -0.66 12.21 -10.71
C HIS A 518 0.56 11.92 -9.86
N SER A 519 0.35 11.79 -8.55
CA SER A 519 1.34 11.23 -7.62
C SER A 519 1.56 9.76 -7.92
N PHE A 520 2.63 9.17 -7.41
CA PHE A 520 2.93 7.75 -7.61
C PHE A 520 2.92 7.03 -6.27
N ASP A 521 1.97 6.10 -6.10
CA ASP A 521 1.89 5.25 -4.91
C ASP A 521 2.77 4.02 -5.08
N TYR A 522 3.66 3.81 -4.13
CA TYR A 522 4.44 2.57 -4.05
C TYR A 522 3.62 1.48 -3.36
N ASP A 523 3.82 0.24 -3.79
CA ASP A 523 3.30 -0.96 -3.12
C ASP A 523 4.40 -1.99 -2.82
N ASP A 524 5.66 -1.54 -2.85
CA ASP A 524 6.83 -2.36 -2.61
C ASP A 524 7.22 -2.41 -1.13
N LEU A 525 7.98 -3.46 -0.79
CA LEU A 525 8.58 -3.67 0.52
C LEU A 525 10.11 -3.71 0.35
N TRP A 526 10.80 -2.93 1.16
CA TRP A 526 12.25 -2.92 1.25
C TRP A 526 12.69 -3.25 2.66
N SER A 527 13.86 -3.86 2.79
CA SER A 527 14.55 -4.01 4.05
C SER A 527 15.99 -3.50 3.97
N TRP A 528 16.44 -2.90 5.06
CA TRP A 528 17.83 -2.53 5.27
C TRP A 528 18.46 -3.51 6.27
N ASN A 529 19.49 -4.23 5.85
CA ASN A 529 20.29 -5.03 6.76
C ASN A 529 21.23 -4.12 7.56
N VAL A 530 21.06 -4.10 8.89
CA VAL A 530 21.77 -3.21 9.81
C VAL A 530 23.27 -3.51 9.86
N SER A 531 23.66 -4.79 9.87
CA SER A 531 25.06 -5.19 9.96
C SER A 531 25.78 -5.09 8.62
N GLU A 532 25.14 -5.54 7.54
CA GLU A 532 25.73 -5.58 6.20
C GLU A 532 25.68 -4.22 5.50
N LYS A 533 24.81 -3.32 5.98
CA LYS A 533 24.56 -2.00 5.38
C LYS A 533 24.13 -2.10 3.91
N VAL A 534 23.21 -3.00 3.61
CA VAL A 534 22.67 -3.19 2.25
C VAL A 534 21.16 -3.15 2.23
N TRP A 535 20.63 -2.63 1.13
CA TRP A 535 19.21 -2.70 0.80
C TRP A 535 18.87 -4.04 0.16
N ARG A 536 17.66 -4.51 0.45
CA ARG A 536 17.04 -5.65 -0.20
C ARG A 536 15.59 -5.32 -0.52
N ARG A 537 15.16 -5.61 -1.73
CA ARG A 537 13.74 -5.56 -2.09
C ARG A 537 13.11 -6.89 -1.67
N GLU A 538 12.15 -6.82 -0.77
CA GLU A 538 11.47 -8.00 -0.25
C GLU A 538 10.21 -8.25 -1.09
N ARG A 539 9.80 -9.53 -1.17
CA ARG A 539 8.58 -9.90 -1.90
C ARG A 539 7.34 -9.55 -1.09
N VAL A 540 6.29 -9.06 -1.75
CA VAL A 540 4.98 -8.82 -1.14
C VAL A 540 4.01 -9.89 -1.63
N VAL A 541 3.60 -10.80 -0.73
CA VAL A 541 2.75 -11.95 -1.05
C VAL A 541 1.50 -12.03 -0.17
N GLY A 542 0.52 -12.84 -0.60
CA GLY A 542 -0.76 -13.01 0.09
C GLY A 542 -1.78 -11.89 -0.15
N ASN A 543 -2.71 -11.74 0.79
CA ASN A 543 -3.84 -10.81 0.68
C ASN A 543 -3.44 -9.41 1.17
N ARG A 544 -2.63 -8.73 0.35
CA ARG A 544 -2.01 -7.43 0.66
C ARG A 544 -2.97 -6.24 0.52
N PRO A 545 -2.65 -5.10 1.17
CA PRO A 545 -3.30 -3.82 0.85
C PRO A 545 -3.05 -3.41 -0.62
N SER A 546 -3.99 -2.62 -1.16
CA SER A 546 -3.76 -1.85 -2.41
C SER A 546 -2.66 -0.81 -2.24
N ARG A 547 -2.11 -0.28 -3.34
CA ARG A 547 -1.15 0.83 -3.30
C ARG A 547 -1.74 2.00 -2.49
N ARG A 548 -0.96 2.54 -1.56
CA ARG A 548 -1.42 3.60 -0.64
C ARG A 548 -0.28 4.30 0.06
N THR A 549 -0.60 5.47 0.57
CA THR A 549 0.23 6.31 1.42
C THR A 549 -0.55 6.73 2.67
N GLU A 550 0.10 7.46 3.59
CA GLU A 550 -0.51 8.03 4.79
C GLU A 550 -1.27 7.02 5.68
N MET A 551 -0.90 5.74 5.59
CA MET A 551 -1.52 4.66 6.35
C MET A 551 -1.09 4.69 7.81
N SER A 552 -1.97 4.24 8.71
CA SER A 552 -1.57 3.96 10.08
C SER A 552 -0.86 2.61 10.10
N TYR A 553 0.26 2.51 10.82
CA TYR A 553 1.02 1.27 10.92
C TYR A 553 1.67 1.12 12.29
N VAL A 554 1.90 -0.12 12.73
CA VAL A 554 2.68 -0.41 13.93
C VAL A 554 3.20 -1.84 13.92
N TYR A 555 4.41 -2.04 14.42
CA TYR A 555 4.89 -3.37 14.78
C TYR A 555 4.55 -3.67 16.25
N ASN A 556 3.87 -4.80 16.47
CA ASN A 556 3.52 -5.29 17.79
C ASN A 556 4.52 -6.39 18.20
N PRO A 557 5.48 -6.08 19.11
CA PRO A 557 6.51 -7.03 19.50
C PRO A 557 6.00 -8.19 20.37
N VAL A 558 4.83 -8.04 21.00
CA VAL A 558 4.21 -9.10 21.81
C VAL A 558 3.58 -10.15 20.91
N LEU A 559 2.88 -9.72 19.86
CA LEU A 559 2.25 -10.62 18.89
C LEU A 559 3.23 -11.08 17.80
N ASP A 560 4.38 -10.42 17.68
CA ASP A 560 5.27 -10.49 16.52
C ASP A 560 4.50 -10.27 15.21
N LYS A 561 3.74 -9.17 15.13
CA LYS A 561 2.95 -8.82 13.94
C LYS A 561 3.10 -7.35 13.58
N PHE A 562 3.23 -7.09 12.30
CA PHE A 562 3.07 -5.75 11.74
C PHE A 562 1.61 -5.54 11.32
N PHE A 563 1.01 -4.43 11.74
CA PHE A 563 -0.37 -4.07 11.41
C PHE A 563 -0.43 -2.81 10.57
N ILE A 564 -1.38 -2.77 9.63
CA ILE A 564 -1.73 -1.60 8.83
C ILE A 564 -3.23 -1.33 8.98
N PHE A 565 -3.60 -0.06 9.08
CA PHE A 565 -4.99 0.39 9.01
C PHE A 565 -5.15 1.62 8.10
N GLY A 566 -6.17 1.56 7.24
CA GLY A 566 -6.60 2.71 6.44
C GLY A 566 -5.54 3.26 5.51
N GLY A 567 -5.46 4.59 5.42
CA GLY A 567 -4.59 5.32 4.49
C GLY A 567 -5.35 5.93 3.32
N TYR A 568 -4.58 6.39 2.35
CA TYR A 568 -5.03 7.18 1.21
C TYR A 568 -4.34 6.71 -0.07
N SER A 569 -5.05 6.69 -1.20
CA SER A 569 -4.42 6.58 -2.53
C SER A 569 -4.78 7.83 -3.36
N PRO A 570 -3.79 8.62 -3.80
CA PRO A 570 -3.96 9.69 -4.79
C PRO A 570 -4.18 9.22 -6.23
N THR A 571 -4.14 7.91 -6.51
CA THR A 571 -4.15 7.39 -7.90
C THR A 571 -5.36 6.53 -8.22
N VAL A 572 -6.00 5.92 -7.22
CA VAL A 572 -7.20 5.11 -7.41
C VAL A 572 -8.44 5.97 -7.19
N PRO A 573 -9.30 6.17 -8.21
CA PRO A 573 -10.45 7.05 -8.09
C PRO A 573 -11.58 6.42 -7.27
N THR A 574 -12.40 7.29 -6.69
CA THR A 574 -13.66 6.92 -6.04
C THR A 574 -14.81 7.67 -6.69
N THR A 575 -15.79 6.94 -7.21
CA THR A 575 -17.01 7.50 -7.79
C THR A 575 -18.12 7.61 -6.73
N ASN A 576 -18.91 8.68 -6.78
CA ASN A 576 -20.04 8.90 -5.88
C ASN A 576 -21.31 9.27 -6.66
N PHE A 577 -22.05 8.23 -7.05
CA PHE A 577 -23.35 8.37 -7.72
C PHE A 577 -24.44 8.95 -6.82
N SER A 578 -24.35 8.76 -5.50
CA SER A 578 -25.44 9.06 -4.56
C SER A 578 -25.72 10.55 -4.31
N ARG A 579 -24.77 11.45 -4.60
CA ARG A 579 -24.89 12.87 -4.22
C ARG A 579 -24.69 13.91 -5.32
N ARG A 580 -24.14 13.57 -6.50
CA ARG A 580 -23.92 14.51 -7.64
C ARG A 580 -23.28 13.88 -8.90
N ASN A 581 -23.17 12.55 -9.01
CA ASN A 581 -22.34 11.91 -10.02
C ASN A 581 -20.88 12.44 -10.03
N THR A 582 -20.30 12.62 -8.84
CA THR A 582 -18.94 13.17 -8.68
C THR A 582 -17.91 12.05 -8.65
N MET A 583 -16.82 12.20 -9.39
CA MET A 583 -15.65 11.33 -9.31
C MET A 583 -14.53 12.06 -8.56
N PHE A 584 -13.96 11.40 -7.56
CA PHE A 584 -12.71 11.83 -6.91
C PHE A 584 -11.56 11.05 -7.54
N THR A 585 -10.44 11.71 -7.80
CA THR A 585 -9.20 11.05 -8.29
C THR A 585 -8.47 10.26 -7.21
N PHE A 586 -9.05 10.15 -6.01
CA PHE A 586 -8.44 9.54 -4.85
C PHE A 586 -9.42 8.67 -4.05
N SER A 587 -8.86 7.83 -3.19
CA SER A 587 -9.59 6.92 -2.30
C SER A 587 -9.07 6.97 -0.87
N TYR A 588 -9.97 6.91 0.12
CA TYR A 588 -9.61 6.65 1.52
C TYR A 588 -9.96 5.22 1.91
N TYR A 589 -9.13 4.64 2.75
CA TYR A 589 -9.27 3.26 3.22
C TYR A 589 -9.60 3.19 4.71
N ALA A 590 -10.18 2.06 5.13
CA ALA A 590 -10.42 1.69 6.53
C ALA A 590 -10.34 0.17 6.76
N ASP A 591 -9.74 -0.53 5.81
CA ASP A 591 -9.38 -1.94 5.89
C ASP A 591 -8.19 -2.13 6.85
N THR A 592 -7.98 -3.37 7.29
CA THR A 592 -6.95 -3.72 8.27
C THR A 592 -6.17 -4.92 7.77
N PHE A 593 -4.84 -4.85 7.82
CA PHE A 593 -3.97 -5.92 7.39
C PHE A 593 -2.97 -6.27 8.48
N MET A 594 -2.50 -7.51 8.45
CA MET A 594 -1.41 -7.98 9.29
C MET A 594 -0.36 -8.72 8.47
N LEU A 595 0.88 -8.72 8.94
CA LEU A 595 2.00 -9.46 8.38
C LEU A 595 2.83 -10.05 9.53
N ASP A 596 3.24 -11.32 9.43
CA ASP A 596 4.21 -11.89 10.38
C ASP A 596 5.60 -11.28 10.13
N SER A 597 6.26 -10.79 11.18
CA SER A 597 7.44 -9.92 11.09
C SER A 597 8.79 -10.60 11.22
N ASP A 598 8.86 -11.84 11.74
CA ASP A 598 10.12 -12.57 11.91
C ASP A 598 10.84 -12.83 10.56
N ASP A 599 10.08 -13.00 9.45
CA ASP A 599 10.64 -13.01 8.10
C ASP A 599 9.54 -12.74 7.04
N PRO A 600 9.36 -11.47 6.59
CA PRO A 600 8.43 -11.13 5.53
C PRO A 600 8.65 -11.91 4.21
N SER A 601 9.86 -12.40 3.94
CA SER A 601 10.12 -13.22 2.74
C SER A 601 9.54 -14.64 2.84
N LYS A 602 9.20 -15.07 4.06
CA LYS A 602 8.54 -16.35 4.37
C LYS A 602 7.09 -16.19 4.86
N SER A 603 6.60 -14.96 4.89
CA SER A 603 5.29 -14.60 5.45
C SER A 603 4.42 -13.95 4.37
N SER A 604 3.11 -14.00 4.59
CA SER A 604 2.11 -13.45 3.68
C SER A 604 1.25 -12.44 4.41
N PHE A 605 0.91 -11.35 3.71
CA PHE A 605 -0.11 -10.44 4.23
C PHE A 605 -1.43 -11.17 4.43
N LYS A 606 -2.05 -10.92 5.57
CA LYS A 606 -3.41 -11.38 5.87
C LYS A 606 -4.35 -10.19 5.97
N HIS A 607 -5.48 -10.26 5.29
CA HIS A 607 -6.57 -9.32 5.47
C HIS A 607 -7.31 -9.66 6.78
N VAL A 608 -7.43 -8.68 7.66
CA VAL A 608 -8.14 -8.82 8.94
C VAL A 608 -9.63 -8.56 8.71
N ILE A 609 -10.41 -9.63 8.68
CA ILE A 609 -11.85 -9.62 8.43
C ILE A 609 -12.58 -9.17 9.70
N THR A 610 -13.15 -7.97 9.64
CA THR A 610 -13.88 -7.36 10.77
C THR A 610 -15.36 -7.22 10.46
N ARG A 611 -16.22 -7.20 11.49
CA ARG A 611 -17.66 -6.91 11.31
C ARG A 611 -17.97 -5.42 11.30
N GLY A 612 -17.03 -4.59 11.75
CA GLY A 612 -17.14 -3.14 11.79
C GLY A 612 -15.75 -2.53 11.90
N PHE A 613 -15.65 -1.26 11.55
CA PHE A 613 -14.38 -0.59 11.35
C PHE A 613 -14.47 0.91 11.72
N PRO A 614 -13.36 1.53 12.20
CA PRO A 614 -13.25 2.97 12.34
C PRO A 614 -13.48 3.66 10.99
N SER A 615 -13.98 4.90 10.96
CA SER A 615 -14.22 5.60 9.68
C SER A 615 -12.97 5.69 8.79
N TYR A 616 -13.17 5.66 7.47
CA TYR A 616 -12.15 5.94 6.45
C TYR A 616 -11.33 7.14 6.84
N ARG A 617 -10.01 6.94 6.85
CA ARG A 617 -9.08 7.97 7.29
C ARG A 617 -7.65 7.71 6.82
N ALA A 618 -6.93 8.79 6.65
CA ALA A 618 -5.49 8.84 6.51
C ALA A 618 -4.87 9.49 7.76
N LEU A 619 -3.55 9.30 7.94
CA LEU A 619 -2.75 9.88 9.03
C LEU A 619 -3.29 9.57 10.44
N GLY A 620 -4.03 8.47 10.59
CA GLY A 620 -4.31 7.91 11.91
C GLY A 620 -3.02 7.36 12.53
N GLN A 621 -3.03 7.19 13.84
CA GLN A 621 -1.89 6.67 14.58
C GLN A 621 -2.21 5.28 15.13
N LEU A 622 -1.54 4.26 14.61
CA LEU A 622 -1.52 2.96 15.25
C LEU A 622 -0.36 2.93 16.26
N VAL A 623 -0.64 2.47 17.47
CA VAL A 623 0.34 2.38 18.56
C VAL A 623 0.13 1.07 19.32
N VAL A 624 1.20 0.54 19.90
CA VAL A 624 1.16 -0.69 20.70
C VAL A 624 1.64 -0.40 22.10
N ASP A 625 0.86 -0.84 23.08
CA ASP A 625 1.34 -1.01 24.43
C ASP A 625 2.10 -2.34 24.52
N ASP A 626 3.41 -2.27 24.70
CA ASP A 626 4.30 -3.42 24.69
C ASP A 626 4.22 -4.28 25.95
N GLN A 627 3.63 -3.75 27.02
CA GLN A 627 3.39 -4.52 28.24
C GLN A 627 2.20 -5.47 28.08
N THR A 628 1.14 -5.00 27.40
CA THR A 628 -0.11 -5.75 27.24
C THR A 628 -0.28 -6.38 25.86
N GLY A 629 0.51 -5.96 24.88
CA GLY A 629 0.34 -6.33 23.47
C GLY A 629 -0.88 -5.70 22.80
N LYS A 630 -1.58 -4.77 23.46
CA LYS A 630 -2.78 -4.15 22.88
C LYS A 630 -2.40 -3.11 21.83
N THR A 631 -3.09 -3.19 20.69
CA THR A 631 -2.93 -2.26 19.56
C THR A 631 -4.07 -1.26 19.55
N TYR A 632 -3.74 0.04 19.52
CA TYR A 632 -4.71 1.12 19.52
C TYR A 632 -4.61 1.97 18.26
N LEU A 633 -5.75 2.50 17.80
CA LEU A 633 -5.83 3.52 16.76
C LEU A 633 -6.34 4.83 17.36
N TRP A 634 -5.63 5.92 17.10
CA TRP A 634 -6.07 7.26 17.45
C TRP A 634 -6.06 8.22 16.24
N GLY A 635 -7.09 9.06 16.16
CA GLY A 635 -7.10 10.23 15.29
C GLY A 635 -7.05 9.94 13.79
N GLY A 636 -6.46 10.86 13.01
CA GLY A 636 -6.46 10.87 11.55
C GLY A 636 -7.53 11.77 10.96
N TYR A 637 -7.63 11.81 9.62
CA TYR A 637 -8.58 12.67 8.92
C TYR A 637 -9.18 12.03 7.67
N THR A 638 -10.27 12.61 7.19
CA THR A 638 -10.84 12.36 5.86
C THR A 638 -11.39 13.64 5.27
N ASN A 639 -11.43 13.74 3.94
CA ASN A 639 -12.17 14.81 3.29
C ASN A 639 -13.67 14.66 3.53
N THR A 640 -14.34 15.74 3.90
CA THR A 640 -15.77 15.72 4.25
C THR A 640 -16.68 15.31 3.10
N GLN A 641 -16.23 15.47 1.85
CA GLN A 641 -16.94 15.05 0.66
C GLN A 641 -16.95 13.52 0.48
N PHE A 642 -15.98 12.82 1.09
CA PHE A 642 -15.84 11.37 0.99
C PHE A 642 -16.83 10.61 1.90
N VAL A 643 -17.24 11.24 3.00
CA VAL A 643 -18.14 10.64 4.02
C VAL A 643 -19.47 11.39 4.11
N PRO A 644 -20.62 10.71 4.29
CA PRO A 644 -21.90 11.40 4.40
C PRO A 644 -21.92 12.40 5.57
N GLN A 645 -22.27 13.66 5.30
CA GLN A 645 -22.59 14.65 6.32
C GLN A 645 -24.09 14.97 6.35
N HIS A 646 -24.59 15.27 7.56
CA HIS A 646 -26.00 15.63 7.79
C HIS A 646 -26.32 17.12 7.56
N LYS A 647 -25.36 18.04 7.71
CA LYS A 647 -25.52 19.49 7.43
C LYS A 647 -24.14 20.17 7.27
N SER A 648 -23.76 20.62 6.07
CA SER A 648 -23.13 21.93 5.81
C SER A 648 -22.78 22.08 4.32
N SER A 649 -22.90 23.31 3.84
CA SER A 649 -22.72 23.80 2.47
C SER A 649 -21.26 23.96 2.03
N ASN A 650 -20.29 23.61 2.87
CA ASN A 650 -18.86 23.86 2.60
C ASN A 650 -18.20 22.59 2.04
N ILE A 651 -18.37 22.44 0.72
CA ILE A 651 -17.49 21.66 -0.16
C ILE A 651 -16.06 22.17 0.15
N ASN A 652 -15.16 21.33 0.68
CA ASN A 652 -13.72 21.60 0.96
C ASN A 652 -13.29 21.67 2.45
N THR A 653 -14.03 21.11 3.40
CA THR A 653 -13.56 21.01 4.79
C THR A 653 -12.94 19.65 5.11
N THR A 654 -11.94 19.62 5.98
CA THR A 654 -11.31 18.40 6.51
C THR A 654 -12.08 17.92 7.74
N ARG A 655 -12.32 16.61 7.86
CA ARG A 655 -12.87 16.00 9.08
C ARG A 655 -11.77 15.24 9.79
N ASN A 656 -11.31 15.75 10.93
CA ASN A 656 -10.38 14.99 11.78
C ASN A 656 -11.10 14.28 12.91
N PHE A 657 -10.50 13.15 13.27
CA PHE A 657 -10.99 12.26 14.29
C PHE A 657 -10.20 12.47 15.58
N THR A 658 -10.86 12.23 16.70
CA THR A 658 -10.31 12.25 18.06
C THR A 658 -10.70 10.98 18.81
N ASP A 659 -11.25 9.99 18.09
CA ASP A 659 -11.67 8.73 18.67
C ASP A 659 -10.48 7.79 18.87
N LEU A 660 -10.61 6.97 19.92
CA LEU A 660 -9.67 5.93 20.28
C LEU A 660 -10.35 4.58 20.05
N TRP A 661 -9.64 3.69 19.38
CA TRP A 661 -10.09 2.33 19.10
C TRP A 661 -9.02 1.33 19.50
N GLU A 662 -9.45 0.11 19.79
CA GLU A 662 -8.59 -1.03 20.07
C GLU A 662 -8.82 -2.09 18.99
N LEU A 663 -7.74 -2.58 18.41
CA LEU A 663 -7.74 -3.69 17.47
C LEU A 663 -7.59 -4.99 18.26
N ARG A 664 -8.51 -5.92 18.03
CA ARG A 664 -8.48 -7.30 18.55
C ARG A 664 -8.41 -8.26 17.37
N VAL A 665 -7.54 -9.26 17.41
CA VAL A 665 -7.26 -10.15 16.28
C VAL A 665 -7.23 -11.59 16.76
N ASP A 666 -7.83 -12.50 15.99
CA ASP A 666 -7.97 -13.93 16.31
C ASP A 666 -6.65 -14.69 16.12
N VAL A 667 -5.69 -14.33 16.97
CA VAL A 667 -4.36 -14.92 17.15
C VAL A 667 -4.07 -14.98 18.65
N GLU A 668 -3.16 -15.85 19.05
CA GLU A 668 -2.76 -15.95 20.46
C GLU A 668 -2.29 -14.59 21.00
N GLY A 669 -2.84 -14.17 22.15
CA GLY A 669 -2.55 -12.86 22.75
C GLY A 669 -3.21 -11.66 22.07
N GLY A 670 -3.90 -11.85 20.94
CA GLY A 670 -4.52 -10.79 20.15
C GLY A 670 -5.80 -10.18 20.75
N GLY A 671 -6.18 -10.58 21.97
CA GLY A 671 -7.31 -10.03 22.73
C GLY A 671 -8.67 -10.30 22.10
N PHE A 672 -8.79 -11.38 21.31
CA PHE A 672 -10.01 -11.74 20.61
C PHE A 672 -10.99 -12.57 21.46
N GLU A 673 -10.54 -13.01 22.64
CA GLU A 673 -11.36 -13.75 23.59
C GLU A 673 -12.61 -12.94 23.97
N GLY A 674 -13.78 -13.58 23.90
CA GLY A 674 -15.06 -12.95 24.22
C GLY A 674 -15.61 -12.00 23.14
N VAL A 675 -14.99 -11.89 21.96
CA VAL A 675 -15.58 -11.19 20.80
C VAL A 675 -16.80 -11.97 20.31
N ASN A 676 -17.97 -11.32 20.32
CA ASN A 676 -19.21 -11.87 19.77
C ASN A 676 -19.42 -11.32 18.34
N LEU A 677 -19.04 -12.10 17.33
CA LEU A 677 -19.14 -11.68 15.93
C LEU A 677 -20.59 -11.55 15.43
N ASP A 678 -21.52 -12.33 15.97
CA ASP A 678 -22.94 -12.25 15.61
C ASP A 678 -23.59 -10.98 16.18
N GLU A 679 -23.10 -10.51 17.32
CA GLU A 679 -23.43 -9.19 17.87
C GLU A 679 -22.87 -8.09 17.01
N GLU A 680 -21.56 -8.13 16.72
CA GLU A 680 -20.90 -7.11 15.93
C GLU A 680 -21.44 -7.02 14.50
N ALA A 681 -21.89 -8.13 13.91
CA ALA A 681 -22.55 -8.13 12.61
C ALA A 681 -23.74 -7.15 12.57
N ARG A 682 -24.49 -7.02 13.68
CA ARG A 682 -25.69 -6.18 13.78
C ARG A 682 -25.45 -4.81 14.39
N THR A 683 -24.49 -4.69 15.31
CA THR A 683 -24.31 -3.48 16.12
C THR A 683 -22.98 -2.75 15.89
N ALA A 684 -21.99 -3.40 15.27
CA ALA A 684 -20.72 -2.74 15.01
C ALA A 684 -20.88 -1.61 13.99
N LYS A 685 -20.12 -0.54 14.23
CA LYS A 685 -20.07 0.63 13.36
C LYS A 685 -19.32 0.29 12.08
N ALA A 686 -19.83 0.74 10.92
CA ALA A 686 -19.22 0.52 9.61
C ALA A 686 -18.70 1.85 9.06
N GLY A 687 -17.62 2.35 9.65
CA GLY A 687 -17.09 3.67 9.34
C GLY A 687 -18.09 4.80 9.67
N PRO A 688 -18.49 5.68 8.75
CA PRO A 688 -19.50 6.70 9.04
C PRO A 688 -20.93 6.14 9.09
N PHE A 689 -21.14 4.87 8.69
CA PHE A 689 -22.45 4.23 8.57
C PHE A 689 -22.78 3.37 9.79
N CYS A 690 -24.08 3.11 9.96
CA CYS A 690 -24.63 2.17 10.93
C CYS A 690 -25.50 1.14 10.20
N ARG A 691 -25.86 0.06 10.90
CA ARG A 691 -26.72 -1.00 10.34
C ARG A 691 -28.06 -1.03 11.04
N CYS A 692 -29.09 -1.34 10.25
CA CYS A 692 -30.39 -1.62 10.81
C CYS A 692 -30.31 -2.95 11.57
N PHE A 693 -30.66 -2.94 12.84
CA PHE A 693 -30.61 -4.13 13.70
C PHE A 693 -31.54 -5.26 13.20
N ASN A 694 -32.60 -4.91 12.46
CA ASN A 694 -33.60 -5.85 11.96
C ASN A 694 -33.30 -6.36 10.54
N CYS A 695 -33.19 -5.45 9.56
CA CYS A 695 -33.04 -5.82 8.15
C CYS A 695 -31.60 -5.71 7.61
N GLU A 696 -30.63 -5.37 8.47
CA GLU A 696 -29.19 -5.31 8.16
C GLU A 696 -28.78 -4.28 7.09
N SER A 697 -29.73 -3.52 6.55
CA SER A 697 -29.44 -2.40 5.64
C SER A 697 -28.42 -1.43 6.25
N THR A 698 -27.55 -0.87 5.42
CA THR A 698 -26.48 0.05 5.83
C THR A 698 -26.83 1.48 5.44
N GLY A 699 -26.64 2.42 6.36
CA GLY A 699 -26.89 3.83 6.09
C GLY A 699 -26.80 4.71 7.35
N SER A 700 -27.34 5.92 7.25
CA SER A 700 -27.44 6.87 8.36
C SER A 700 -28.78 6.65 9.10
N TRP A 701 -28.80 5.67 10.00
CA TRP A 701 -30.02 5.23 10.67
C TRP A 701 -30.25 5.87 12.04
N GLN A 702 -31.51 5.83 12.48
CA GLN A 702 -31.88 6.38 13.78
C GLN A 702 -31.37 5.50 14.91
N LYS A 703 -30.69 6.13 15.85
CA LYS A 703 -30.19 5.50 17.07
C LYS A 703 -31.36 5.12 17.98
N CYS A 704 -31.32 3.94 18.60
CA CYS A 704 -32.29 3.56 19.62
C CYS A 704 -32.27 4.55 20.80
N GLY A 705 -33.43 5.13 21.12
CA GLY A 705 -33.60 6.06 22.25
C GLY A 705 -33.79 5.41 23.61
N GLY A 706 -33.71 4.08 23.72
CA GLY A 706 -33.87 3.36 24.98
C GLY A 706 -32.61 3.31 25.85
N THR A 707 -32.67 2.54 26.95
CA THR A 707 -31.59 2.43 27.95
C THR A 707 -30.30 1.81 27.40
N CYS A 708 -30.32 1.23 26.19
CA CYS A 708 -29.10 0.70 25.56
C CYS A 708 -28.10 1.78 25.13
N LYS A 709 -28.44 3.08 25.28
CA LYS A 709 -27.59 4.22 24.86
C LYS A 709 -27.20 4.13 23.37
N GLY A 710 -28.11 3.54 22.59
CA GLY A 710 -28.03 3.24 21.16
C GLY A 710 -26.90 2.33 20.74
N LYS A 711 -26.89 1.14 21.35
CA LYS A 711 -26.24 -0.06 20.80
C LYS A 711 -26.88 -0.52 19.48
N ALA A 712 -28.15 -0.20 19.23
CA ALA A 712 -28.87 -0.60 18.02
C ALA A 712 -29.36 0.63 17.24
N PHE A 713 -29.51 0.46 15.93
CA PHE A 713 -30.05 1.46 15.00
C PHE A 713 -31.15 0.83 14.15
N PHE A 714 -32.10 1.65 13.69
CA PHE A 714 -33.21 1.20 12.86
C PHE A 714 -33.43 2.15 11.69
N CYS A 715 -33.59 1.60 10.48
CA CYS A 715 -33.80 2.40 9.27
C CYS A 715 -35.22 2.95 9.15
N SER A 716 -36.19 2.32 9.84
CA SER A 716 -37.61 2.71 9.81
C SER A 716 -38.31 2.32 11.11
N GLN A 717 -39.49 2.89 11.33
CA GLN A 717 -40.37 2.50 12.43
C GLN A 717 -40.86 1.04 12.31
N ALA A 718 -41.02 0.53 11.08
CA ALA A 718 -41.37 -0.87 10.85
C ALA A 718 -40.27 -1.80 11.35
N CYS A 719 -39.02 -1.55 10.94
CA CYS A 719 -37.86 -2.31 11.41
C CYS A 719 -37.66 -2.20 12.92
N LEU A 720 -37.95 -1.04 13.53
CA LEU A 720 -37.95 -0.91 14.98
C LEU A 720 -38.98 -1.85 15.61
N LYS A 721 -40.23 -1.84 15.16
CA LYS A 721 -41.30 -2.69 15.71
C LYS A 721 -40.98 -4.18 15.58
N GLU A 722 -40.50 -4.61 14.41
CA GLU A 722 -40.13 -6.00 14.12
C GLU A 722 -38.94 -6.45 14.97
N GLY A 723 -37.86 -5.66 15.00
CA GLY A 723 -36.64 -5.99 15.74
C GLY A 723 -36.71 -5.73 17.24
N TRP A 724 -37.75 -5.05 17.75
CA TRP A 724 -37.81 -4.59 19.15
C TRP A 724 -37.76 -5.73 20.14
N LYS A 725 -38.49 -6.83 19.89
CA LYS A 725 -38.57 -7.97 20.83
C LYS A 725 -37.19 -8.61 21.02
N GLU A 726 -36.50 -8.88 19.92
CA GLU A 726 -35.13 -9.42 19.96
C GLU A 726 -34.16 -8.41 20.59
N HIS A 727 -34.18 -7.14 20.15
CA HIS A 727 -33.33 -6.09 20.69
C HIS A 727 -33.48 -5.92 22.22
N LYS A 728 -34.73 -5.94 22.71
CA LYS A 728 -35.05 -5.84 24.14
C LYS A 728 -34.50 -7.04 24.90
N GLN A 729 -34.68 -8.26 24.39
CA GLN A 729 -34.18 -9.48 25.01
C GLN A 729 -32.65 -9.50 25.03
N ARG A 730 -32.02 -9.18 23.90
CA ARG A 730 -30.58 -9.27 23.69
C ARG A 730 -29.80 -8.17 24.42
N HIS A 731 -30.30 -6.93 24.41
CA HIS A 731 -29.58 -5.77 24.97
C HIS A 731 -30.16 -5.29 26.30
N GLY A 732 -31.18 -5.95 26.86
CA GLY A 732 -31.88 -5.51 28.06
C GLY A 732 -32.49 -4.10 27.94
N CYS A 733 -32.80 -3.67 26.71
CA CYS A 733 -33.18 -2.29 26.42
C CYS A 733 -34.61 -2.00 26.91
N ARG A 734 -34.78 -0.89 27.63
CA ARG A 734 -36.07 -0.39 28.12
C ARG A 734 -36.36 0.97 27.49
N LYS A 735 -37.64 1.32 27.37
CA LYS A 735 -38.06 2.66 26.94
C LYS A 735 -37.65 3.66 28.03
N VAL A 736 -37.05 4.77 27.61
CA VAL A 736 -36.68 5.91 28.48
C VAL A 736 -37.74 6.98 28.35
#